data_AF-A0A1Z9QWL3-F1
#
_entry.id   AF-A0A1Z9QWL3-F1
#
_cell.length_a   1.000
_cell.length_b   1.000
_cell.length_c   1.000
_cell.angle_alpha   90.00
_cell.angle_beta   90.00
_cell.angle_gamma   90.00
#
_symmetry.space_group_name_H-M   'P 1'
#
loop_
_entity.id
_entity.type
_entity.pdbx_description
1 polymer ?
#
loop_
_entity_poly.entity_id
_entity_poly.type
_entity_poly.pdbx_seq_one_letter_code
_entity_poly.pdbx_strand_id
1 'polypeptide(L)'
;MRFKLLIIVFLVVAVDHNVGWRSVVFAMQAAPGADQAASAGQASGADQAAGADQAGEKPDSIVDAATDSAAAAENAGTLGAAGESSEGNGGEVAEVDPDAVKVAIENYKKLNKSAEQELPWDYSPYKVLIWLVSDSPEISVSTIEQPLRKFLDRDYSAIWRVTIAKAPRAVATAAQRNMAGMDYDTITAADPVLAVKRDHKDAIRIRVAENVAQYVEKIYGTGGRIQEVKQRSALLGDKTVSGVGPKLTVVDGDAVAVSELWAEEKTEAVLVSRGTARALDEPEAKVILPKLANLVSRAVDAYDKIFIVKLQANEVPTKVSVVEMDTLMQHFGPVAETEGGTRHTLPTTIGKTITRAFAPVVRVDNAGARSATGLLRASGLIMDENSPAKLKVGDVLEPMTRKNDRNGRPFVIGPIDWAFLNVTGFEGRNVKMDFYSGRAGGLQGRKNKRTFRMALKVRPFEEASTVRLHLQRDPSTPMIGYELYEKELKSTKMTFIGRTDWDGRMRIEPTKDPFRLLYVKNGGAVLARLPIVPGLHEFDVADLSGDDTRLQAEAYIRGVQNAIIDLVAVRALFEARIELRLEREEFDKAQALMEALRNQPSNEQLANDMGKRQTYFNNLLARSANQRAKVDQMFGVTRELLTTHINGKLVRDLEAKVIAARKKGSKAPK
;
A
#
# COMPACT_ATOMS: atom_id res chain seq x y z
N MET A 1 -56.20 28.77 -20.33
CA MET A 1 -55.73 28.23 -19.03
C MET A 1 -54.91 26.94 -19.16
N ARG A 2 -55.48 25.77 -19.55
CA ARG A 2 -54.78 24.46 -19.52
C ARG A 2 -53.33 24.44 -20.05
N PHE A 3 -53.03 25.19 -21.12
CA PHE A 3 -51.68 25.28 -21.71
C PHE A 3 -50.62 25.94 -20.81
N LYS A 4 -50.94 27.01 -20.06
CA LYS A 4 -49.98 27.67 -19.12
C LYS A 4 -49.65 26.74 -17.92
N LEU A 5 -50.59 25.89 -17.48
CA LEU A 5 -50.35 24.94 -16.38
C LEU A 5 -49.36 23.82 -16.76
N LEU A 6 -49.43 23.36 -18.02
CA LEU A 6 -48.59 22.29 -18.57
C LEU A 6 -47.10 22.69 -18.60
N ILE A 7 -46.81 23.98 -18.80
CA ILE A 7 -45.46 24.55 -18.75
C ILE A 7 -44.87 24.48 -17.32
N ILE A 8 -45.68 24.69 -16.28
CA ILE A 8 -45.22 24.60 -14.88
C ILE A 8 -44.83 23.16 -14.54
N VAL A 9 -45.63 22.18 -14.96
CA VAL A 9 -45.30 20.74 -14.79
C VAL A 9 -44.03 20.37 -15.55
N PHE A 10 -43.85 20.85 -16.78
CA PHE A 10 -42.62 20.62 -17.55
C PHE A 10 -41.40 21.28 -16.91
N LEU A 11 -41.53 22.45 -16.27
CA LEU A 11 -40.43 23.12 -15.57
C LEU A 11 -39.95 22.32 -14.36
N VAL A 12 -40.86 21.75 -13.56
CA VAL A 12 -40.49 20.88 -12.42
C VAL A 12 -39.75 19.63 -12.91
N VAL A 13 -40.32 18.92 -13.90
CA VAL A 13 -39.71 17.69 -14.45
C VAL A 13 -38.37 17.97 -15.14
N ALA A 14 -38.22 19.12 -15.82
CA ALA A 14 -36.96 19.51 -16.45
C ALA A 14 -35.86 19.83 -15.42
N VAL A 15 -36.19 20.42 -14.27
CA VAL A 15 -35.21 20.68 -13.21
C VAL A 15 -34.74 19.39 -12.55
N ASP A 16 -35.63 18.45 -12.22
CA ASP A 16 -35.27 17.15 -11.65
C ASP A 16 -34.38 16.31 -12.60
N HIS A 17 -34.57 16.41 -13.92
CA HIS A 17 -33.75 15.69 -14.90
C HIS A 17 -32.45 16.40 -15.29
N ASN A 18 -32.33 17.73 -15.21
CA ASN A 18 -31.12 18.44 -15.65
C ASN A 18 -29.95 18.37 -14.65
N VAL A 19 -30.13 17.73 -13.49
CA VAL A 19 -29.03 17.30 -12.59
C VAL A 19 -28.48 15.91 -13.00
N GLY A 20 -29.19 15.19 -13.88
CA GLY A 20 -28.81 13.89 -14.42
C GLY A 20 -28.00 13.98 -15.71
N TRP A 21 -26.68 13.77 -15.62
CA TRP A 21 -25.77 13.42 -16.73
C TRP A 21 -25.78 14.35 -17.96
N ARG A 22 -24.82 15.28 -18.01
CA ARG A 22 -24.07 15.54 -19.24
C ARG A 22 -22.63 15.08 -19.08
N SER A 23 -22.14 14.37 -20.09
CA SER A 23 -20.90 13.61 -20.04
C SER A 23 -19.68 14.49 -20.34
N VAL A 24 -18.69 14.46 -19.43
CA VAL A 24 -17.35 14.99 -19.71
C VAL A 24 -16.59 13.94 -20.55
N VAL A 25 -16.96 13.85 -21.83
CA VAL A 25 -16.14 13.16 -22.84
C VAL A 25 -15.00 14.09 -23.24
N PHE A 26 -13.80 13.79 -22.75
CA PHE A 26 -12.58 14.36 -23.33
C PHE A 26 -12.31 13.67 -24.67
N ALA A 27 -12.94 14.20 -25.73
CA ALA A 27 -12.57 13.90 -27.10
C ALA A 27 -11.21 14.54 -27.39
N MET A 28 -10.13 13.79 -27.18
CA MET A 28 -8.77 14.20 -27.57
C MET A 28 -8.63 14.08 -29.09
N GLN A 29 -9.28 14.98 -29.82
CA GLN A 29 -9.38 14.95 -31.27
C GLN A 29 -8.06 15.43 -31.89
N ALA A 30 -7.42 14.54 -32.65
CA ALA A 30 -6.24 14.86 -33.43
C ALA A 30 -6.60 15.83 -34.58
N ALA A 31 -5.72 16.79 -34.85
CA ALA A 31 -5.73 17.60 -36.06
C ALA A 31 -4.57 17.16 -36.97
N PRO A 32 -4.80 16.85 -38.25
CA PRO A 32 -3.75 16.48 -39.20
C PRO A 32 -3.18 17.73 -39.91
N GLY A 33 -1.97 17.60 -40.47
CA GLY A 33 -1.42 18.60 -41.38
C GLY A 33 0.11 18.55 -41.51
N ALA A 34 0.60 18.19 -42.69
CA ALA A 34 1.91 18.60 -43.19
C ALA A 34 1.79 20.05 -43.75
N ASP A 35 2.82 20.76 -44.22
CA ASP A 35 4.12 20.29 -44.73
C ASP A 35 5.18 21.44 -44.79
N GLN A 36 6.41 21.09 -45.20
CA GLN A 36 7.41 21.94 -45.88
C GLN A 36 8.21 23.04 -45.12
N ALA A 37 9.48 22.70 -44.87
CA ALA A 37 10.67 23.21 -45.61
C ALA A 37 11.75 24.07 -44.88
N ALA A 38 13.01 23.82 -45.32
CA ALA A 38 14.28 24.54 -45.06
C ALA A 38 14.90 24.48 -43.63
N SER A 39 16.23 24.33 -43.44
CA SER A 39 17.31 23.94 -44.38
C SER A 39 18.66 23.54 -43.70
N ALA A 40 19.43 22.71 -44.41
CA ALA A 40 20.91 22.62 -44.48
C ALA A 40 21.78 21.99 -43.34
N GLY A 41 22.90 21.35 -43.76
CA GLY A 41 23.95 20.70 -42.94
C GLY A 41 23.89 19.15 -42.94
N GLN A 42 24.40 18.40 -43.94
CA GLN A 42 25.81 18.11 -44.32
C GLN A 42 26.68 17.52 -43.17
N ALA A 43 27.46 16.43 -43.35
CA ALA A 43 27.75 15.62 -44.55
C ALA A 43 28.27 14.18 -44.24
N SER A 44 28.31 13.32 -45.28
CA SER A 44 29.13 12.10 -45.49
C SER A 44 29.00 10.89 -44.51
N GLY A 45 29.07 9.62 -44.96
CA GLY A 45 29.29 9.10 -46.33
C GLY A 45 29.07 7.56 -46.45
N ALA A 46 29.41 7.02 -47.64
CA ALA A 46 29.18 5.64 -48.13
C ALA A 46 29.89 4.51 -47.30
N ASP A 47 29.67 3.19 -47.48
CA ASP A 47 29.07 2.39 -48.58
C ASP A 47 28.58 1.00 -48.02
N GLN A 48 28.18 -0.11 -48.69
CA GLN A 48 28.14 -0.60 -50.09
C GLN A 48 27.04 -1.71 -50.30
N ALA A 49 27.28 -2.72 -51.16
CA ALA A 49 26.41 -3.84 -51.59
C ALA A 49 26.36 -5.04 -50.60
N ALA A 50 25.44 -6.03 -50.61
CA ALA A 50 24.42 -6.58 -51.55
C ALA A 50 24.84 -7.80 -52.42
N GLY A 51 23.93 -8.80 -52.55
CA GLY A 51 24.12 -10.14 -53.17
C GLY A 51 24.47 -11.24 -52.15
N ALA A 52 23.80 -12.39 -51.95
CA ALA A 52 22.79 -13.21 -52.65
C ALA A 52 23.32 -14.24 -53.68
N ASP A 53 23.19 -15.55 -53.38
CA ASP A 53 22.91 -16.63 -54.36
C ASP A 53 22.40 -17.95 -53.72
N GLN A 54 22.08 -18.98 -54.51
CA GLN A 54 21.33 -20.19 -54.09
C GLN A 54 21.95 -21.57 -54.45
N ALA A 55 21.38 -22.63 -53.81
CA ALA A 55 21.09 -23.97 -54.34
C ALA A 55 22.17 -25.10 -54.41
N GLY A 56 21.65 -26.33 -54.43
CA GLY A 56 22.34 -27.63 -54.60
C GLY A 56 22.71 -28.37 -53.29
N GLU A 57 22.50 -29.68 -53.11
CA GLU A 57 21.49 -30.61 -53.66
C GLU A 57 21.37 -31.86 -52.73
N LYS A 58 20.64 -32.91 -53.13
CA LYS A 58 20.39 -34.18 -52.39
C LYS A 58 21.43 -35.29 -52.79
N PRO A 59 21.35 -36.61 -52.43
CA PRO A 59 20.32 -37.38 -51.68
C PRO A 59 20.81 -38.47 -50.66
N ASP A 60 19.83 -39.11 -49.96
CA ASP A 60 19.71 -40.55 -49.57
C ASP A 60 20.81 -41.30 -48.77
N SER A 61 20.55 -42.45 -48.08
CA SER A 61 19.37 -43.07 -47.42
C SER A 61 19.81 -44.38 -46.68
N ILE A 62 18.85 -45.16 -46.09
CA ILE A 62 18.96 -46.61 -45.74
C ILE A 62 19.86 -47.00 -44.52
N VAL A 63 19.61 -47.99 -43.65
CA VAL A 63 18.39 -48.70 -43.09
C VAL A 63 18.83 -49.54 -41.85
N ASP A 64 17.88 -49.81 -40.94
CA ASP A 64 17.76 -50.81 -39.85
C ASP A 64 18.93 -51.71 -39.40
N ALA A 65 19.12 -51.77 -38.07
CA ALA A 65 18.99 -52.97 -37.22
C ALA A 65 19.45 -52.65 -35.76
N ALA A 66 18.97 -53.22 -34.65
CA ALA A 66 17.76 -53.91 -34.19
C ALA A 66 18.13 -54.58 -32.84
N THR A 67 17.26 -54.58 -31.82
CA THR A 67 17.23 -55.56 -30.68
C THR A 67 18.44 -55.63 -29.70
N ASP A 68 18.31 -55.99 -28.41
CA ASP A 68 17.11 -56.09 -27.54
C ASP A 68 17.45 -56.06 -26.03
N SER A 69 16.49 -55.60 -25.21
CA SER A 69 16.25 -56.03 -23.80
C SER A 69 17.39 -55.88 -22.75
N ALA A 70 17.23 -56.31 -21.48
CA ALA A 70 16.30 -55.86 -20.44
C ALA A 70 16.80 -56.34 -19.04
N ALA A 71 16.29 -55.77 -17.94
CA ALA A 71 16.33 -56.22 -16.51
C ALA A 71 17.70 -56.69 -15.90
N ALA A 72 18.25 -56.13 -14.82
CA ALA A 72 17.74 -55.80 -13.47
C ALA A 72 17.69 -56.98 -12.47
N ALA A 73 17.92 -56.63 -11.18
CA ALA A 73 17.74 -57.38 -9.92
C ALA A 73 19.01 -57.89 -9.17
N GLU A 74 18.87 -57.88 -7.84
CA GLU A 74 19.67 -58.55 -6.79
C GLU A 74 21.15 -58.11 -6.57
N ASN A 75 21.73 -58.28 -5.36
CA ASN A 75 21.28 -59.02 -4.17
C ASN A 75 21.53 -58.30 -2.82
N ALA A 76 21.05 -58.88 -1.70
CA ALA A 76 21.22 -58.34 -0.34
C ALA A 76 21.71 -59.41 0.66
N GLY A 77 22.42 -58.96 1.71
CA GLY A 77 23.04 -59.80 2.76
C GLY A 77 24.35 -59.16 3.24
N THR A 78 24.85 -59.34 4.47
CA THR A 78 24.40 -60.19 5.58
C THR A 78 24.75 -59.50 6.93
N LEU A 79 24.16 -59.92 8.06
CA LEU A 79 24.37 -59.32 9.39
C LEU A 79 24.87 -60.33 10.43
N GLY A 80 25.73 -59.88 11.35
CA GLY A 80 26.19 -60.61 12.55
C GLY A 80 27.71 -60.85 12.59
N ALA A 81 28.36 -61.02 13.76
CA ALA A 81 27.92 -60.76 15.14
C ALA A 81 29.14 -60.76 16.10
N ALA A 82 29.05 -59.98 17.20
CA ALA A 82 29.84 -60.05 18.46
C ALA A 82 31.40 -60.01 18.43
N GLY A 83 31.97 -59.26 19.39
CA GLY A 83 33.41 -59.19 19.68
C GLY A 83 33.72 -58.07 20.69
N GLU A 84 34.68 -58.27 21.59
CA GLU A 84 34.86 -57.42 22.80
C GLU A 84 36.13 -56.55 22.78
N SER A 85 36.03 -55.40 23.48
CA SER A 85 37.07 -54.62 24.18
C SER A 85 38.54 -54.62 23.72
N SER A 86 39.09 -53.41 23.55
CA SER A 86 40.33 -53.00 24.23
C SER A 86 40.45 -51.47 24.36
N GLU A 87 41.14 -51.01 25.40
CA GLU A 87 41.63 -49.62 25.51
C GLU A 87 43.03 -49.53 24.89
N GLY A 88 43.34 -48.47 24.15
CA GLY A 88 44.65 -48.29 23.52
C GLY A 88 44.90 -46.85 23.07
N ASN A 89 45.97 -46.24 23.57
CA ASN A 89 46.34 -44.86 23.25
C ASN A 89 47.36 -44.81 22.10
N GLY A 90 47.19 -43.89 21.15
CA GLY A 90 48.13 -43.67 20.06
C GLY A 90 47.61 -42.63 19.05
N GLY A 91 48.23 -41.45 19.01
CA GLY A 91 47.90 -40.42 18.02
C GLY A 91 48.78 -40.54 16.79
N GLU A 92 48.22 -40.93 15.65
CA GLU A 92 48.90 -40.93 14.36
C GLU A 92 48.39 -39.76 13.50
N VAL A 93 49.31 -38.87 13.10
CA VAL A 93 48.97 -37.69 12.29
C VAL A 93 49.07 -38.09 10.82
N ALA A 94 47.91 -38.34 10.20
CA ALA A 94 47.86 -38.58 8.75
C ALA A 94 48.39 -37.34 7.99
N GLU A 95 49.50 -37.50 7.28
CA GLU A 95 49.99 -36.46 6.35
C GLU A 95 49.00 -36.31 5.20
N VAL A 96 48.21 -35.24 5.25
CA VAL A 96 47.26 -34.91 4.18
C VAL A 96 48.02 -34.22 3.06
N ASP A 97 48.08 -34.85 1.88
CA ASP A 97 48.72 -34.31 0.67
C ASP A 97 48.30 -32.84 0.43
N PRO A 98 49.25 -31.88 0.46
CA PRO A 98 48.93 -30.46 0.34
C PRO A 98 48.37 -30.08 -1.04
N ASP A 99 48.66 -30.84 -2.09
CA ASP A 99 48.10 -30.60 -3.42
C ASP A 99 46.71 -31.23 -3.57
N ALA A 100 46.44 -32.39 -2.96
CA ALA A 100 45.06 -32.87 -2.77
C ALA A 100 44.21 -31.86 -1.96
N VAL A 101 44.78 -31.24 -0.92
CA VAL A 101 44.11 -30.16 -0.16
C VAL A 101 43.90 -28.92 -1.02
N LYS A 102 44.85 -28.49 -1.86
CA LYS A 102 44.62 -27.40 -2.84
C LYS A 102 43.49 -27.75 -3.80
N VAL A 103 43.49 -28.95 -4.39
CA VAL A 103 42.46 -29.39 -5.35
C VAL A 103 41.09 -29.47 -4.67
N ALA A 104 41.00 -29.94 -3.42
CA ALA A 104 39.79 -29.90 -2.62
C ALA A 104 39.33 -28.45 -2.36
N ILE A 105 40.24 -27.54 -2.01
CA ILE A 105 39.93 -26.11 -1.80
C ILE A 105 39.51 -25.42 -3.11
N GLU A 106 40.11 -25.75 -4.26
CA GLU A 106 39.71 -25.21 -5.56
C GLU A 106 38.37 -25.76 -6.04
N ASN A 107 38.10 -27.04 -5.83
CA ASN A 107 36.80 -27.63 -6.11
C ASN A 107 35.71 -27.07 -5.17
N TYR A 108 36.02 -26.85 -3.89
CA TYR A 108 35.13 -26.16 -2.95
C TYR A 108 34.90 -24.69 -3.35
N LYS A 109 35.92 -23.98 -3.86
CA LYS A 109 35.77 -22.63 -4.43
C LYS A 109 34.97 -22.63 -5.74
N LYS A 110 35.09 -23.66 -6.60
CA LYS A 110 34.26 -23.84 -7.81
C LYS A 110 32.81 -24.11 -7.46
N LEU A 111 32.54 -25.02 -6.51
CA LEU A 111 31.21 -25.36 -6.00
C LEU A 111 30.52 -24.14 -5.34
N ASN A 112 31.26 -23.34 -4.58
CA ASN A 112 30.72 -22.10 -4.01
C ASN A 112 30.54 -21.00 -5.08
N LYS A 113 31.38 -20.92 -6.12
CA LYS A 113 31.16 -20.02 -7.26
C LYS A 113 29.95 -20.39 -8.11
N SER A 114 29.64 -21.67 -8.29
CA SER A 114 28.41 -22.08 -9.00
C SER A 114 27.15 -21.83 -8.17
N ALA A 115 27.26 -21.75 -6.83
CA ALA A 115 26.18 -21.31 -5.96
C ALA A 115 25.90 -19.79 -6.01
N GLU A 116 26.77 -18.99 -6.62
CA GLU A 116 26.61 -17.53 -6.80
C GLU A 116 26.00 -17.11 -8.15
N GLN A 117 25.49 -18.05 -8.96
CA GLN A 117 24.57 -17.67 -10.04
C GLN A 117 23.23 -17.23 -9.45
N GLU A 118 22.95 -15.92 -9.48
CA GLU A 118 21.62 -15.37 -9.18
C GLU A 118 20.59 -15.98 -10.13
N LEU A 119 19.84 -16.98 -9.64
CA LEU A 119 18.77 -17.63 -10.41
C LEU A 119 17.75 -16.58 -10.88
N PRO A 120 17.23 -16.68 -12.11
CA PRO A 120 16.13 -15.85 -12.60
C PRO A 120 14.97 -15.82 -11.59
N TRP A 121 14.27 -14.68 -11.50
CA TRP A 121 13.28 -14.47 -10.44
C TRP A 121 12.11 -15.48 -10.46
N ASP A 122 11.75 -15.98 -11.64
CA ASP A 122 10.83 -17.09 -11.86
C ASP A 122 11.38 -18.46 -11.44
N TYR A 123 12.70 -18.65 -11.34
CA TYR A 123 13.35 -19.91 -10.94
C TYR A 123 14.06 -19.87 -9.59
N SER A 124 14.06 -18.72 -8.90
CA SER A 124 14.70 -18.55 -7.60
C SER A 124 13.74 -18.92 -6.46
N PRO A 125 14.00 -19.98 -5.67
CA PRO A 125 13.17 -20.35 -4.51
C PRO A 125 13.18 -19.26 -3.43
N TYR A 126 12.16 -19.23 -2.58
CA TYR A 126 12.17 -18.43 -1.35
C TYR A 126 13.06 -19.11 -0.29
N LYS A 127 14.00 -18.39 0.31
CA LYS A 127 14.60 -18.78 1.59
C LYS A 127 13.60 -18.45 2.69
N VAL A 128 13.14 -19.45 3.43
CA VAL A 128 12.07 -19.32 4.43
C VAL A 128 12.57 -19.74 5.81
N LEU A 129 12.41 -18.86 6.79
CA LEU A 129 12.67 -19.16 8.20
C LEU A 129 11.35 -19.29 8.96
N ILE A 130 11.18 -20.35 9.73
CA ILE A 130 10.03 -20.54 10.62
C ILE A 130 10.53 -20.45 12.07
N TRP A 131 10.12 -19.39 12.77
CA TRP A 131 10.40 -19.19 14.19
C TRP A 131 9.24 -19.70 15.05
N LEU A 132 9.48 -20.80 15.76
CA LEU A 132 8.54 -21.37 16.73
C LEU A 132 8.64 -20.64 18.07
N VAL A 133 7.49 -20.14 18.53
CA VAL A 133 7.23 -19.57 19.86
C VAL A 133 6.17 -20.46 20.52
N SER A 134 6.47 -21.07 21.67
CA SER A 134 5.47 -21.80 22.46
C SER A 134 5.55 -21.40 23.93
N ASP A 135 4.39 -21.42 24.56
CA ASP A 135 4.13 -21.33 26.00
C ASP A 135 4.34 -22.65 26.76
N SER A 136 4.48 -23.78 26.06
CA SER A 136 4.70 -25.11 26.66
C SER A 136 6.13 -25.62 26.41
N PRO A 137 6.86 -26.09 27.44
CA PRO A 137 8.20 -26.63 27.27
C PRO A 137 8.20 -28.00 26.56
N GLU A 138 7.06 -28.69 26.54
CA GLU A 138 6.87 -29.98 25.86
C GLU A 138 6.86 -29.88 24.33
N ILE A 139 6.71 -28.66 23.80
CA ILE A 139 6.60 -28.36 22.38
C ILE A 139 7.87 -27.63 21.94
N SER A 140 8.68 -28.32 21.15
CA SER A 140 10.00 -27.83 20.72
C SER A 140 10.25 -28.10 19.24
N VAL A 141 11.28 -27.45 18.67
CA VAL A 141 11.64 -27.58 17.25
C VAL A 141 11.84 -29.04 16.85
N SER A 142 12.57 -29.82 17.65
CA SER A 142 12.83 -31.24 17.38
C SER A 142 11.57 -32.10 17.38
N THR A 143 10.53 -31.74 18.13
CA THR A 143 9.23 -32.44 18.14
C THR A 143 8.32 -32.09 16.95
N ILE A 144 8.56 -30.96 16.27
CA ILE A 144 7.70 -30.45 15.18
C ILE A 144 8.37 -30.52 13.82
N GLU A 145 9.69 -30.37 13.72
CA GLU A 145 10.38 -30.10 12.45
C GLU A 145 10.13 -31.15 11.37
N GLN A 146 10.36 -32.43 11.64
CA GLN A 146 10.20 -33.47 10.61
C GLN A 146 8.74 -33.59 10.11
N PRO A 147 7.71 -33.70 10.98
CA PRO A 147 6.31 -33.69 10.54
C PRO A 147 5.90 -32.40 9.79
N LEU A 148 6.31 -31.22 10.27
CA LEU A 148 5.96 -29.93 9.65
C LEU A 148 6.65 -29.75 8.30
N ARG A 149 7.94 -30.10 8.19
CA ARG A 149 8.68 -30.12 6.93
C ARG A 149 8.00 -31.06 5.91
N LYS A 150 7.66 -32.29 6.31
CA LYS A 150 6.94 -33.25 5.47
C LYS A 150 5.57 -32.74 5.00
N PHE A 151 4.86 -31.96 5.82
CA PHE A 151 3.62 -31.31 5.39
C PHE A 151 3.88 -30.21 4.35
N LEU A 152 4.84 -29.31 4.61
CA LEU A 152 5.13 -28.18 3.73
C LEU A 152 5.76 -28.62 2.39
N ASP A 153 6.61 -29.66 2.39
CA ASP A 153 7.27 -30.15 1.18
C ASP A 153 6.28 -30.63 0.10
N ARG A 154 5.05 -31.02 0.48
CA ARG A 154 3.96 -31.35 -0.45
C ARG A 154 3.63 -30.19 -1.41
N ASP A 155 3.52 -28.99 -0.87
CA ASP A 155 3.06 -27.80 -1.62
C ASP A 155 4.23 -26.87 -2.01
N TYR A 156 5.36 -26.98 -1.30
CA TYR A 156 6.44 -25.97 -1.33
C TYR A 156 7.85 -26.52 -1.63
N SER A 157 8.09 -27.84 -1.71
CA SER A 157 9.45 -28.41 -1.82
C SER A 157 10.30 -27.80 -2.96
N ALA A 158 9.73 -27.61 -4.14
CA ALA A 158 10.44 -26.97 -5.26
C ALA A 158 10.73 -25.48 -4.98
N ILE A 159 9.76 -24.76 -4.43
CA ILE A 159 9.72 -23.28 -4.36
C ILE A 159 10.24 -22.68 -3.05
N TRP A 160 10.38 -23.43 -1.95
CA TRP A 160 10.89 -22.96 -0.67
C TRP A 160 12.18 -23.69 -0.28
N ARG A 161 13.04 -23.02 0.50
CA ARG A 161 14.16 -23.61 1.24
C ARG A 161 13.96 -23.27 2.71
N VAL A 162 13.38 -24.22 3.44
CA VAL A 162 12.84 -24.01 4.79
C VAL A 162 13.87 -24.36 5.87
N THR A 163 14.10 -23.41 6.78
CA THR A 163 14.77 -23.62 8.07
C THR A 163 13.76 -23.43 9.18
N ILE A 164 13.72 -24.35 10.16
CA ILE A 164 12.83 -24.27 11.32
C ILE A 164 13.71 -24.08 12.56
N ALA A 165 13.38 -23.08 13.39
CA ALA A 165 14.21 -22.70 14.54
C ALA A 165 13.36 -22.21 15.71
N LYS A 166 13.95 -22.22 16.92
CA LYS A 166 13.34 -21.58 18.08
C LYS A 166 13.47 -20.07 17.92
N ALA A 167 12.38 -19.34 18.16
CA ALA A 167 12.40 -17.88 18.10
C ALA A 167 13.43 -17.29 19.10
N PRO A 168 14.23 -16.28 18.72
CA PRO A 168 15.03 -15.51 19.66
C PRO A 168 14.15 -14.89 20.75
N ARG A 169 14.65 -14.80 22.00
CA ARG A 169 13.84 -14.40 23.17
C ARG A 169 13.06 -13.08 22.98
N ALA A 170 13.64 -12.10 22.29
CA ALA A 170 12.97 -10.84 21.97
C ALA A 170 11.77 -11.03 21.04
N VAL A 171 11.95 -11.78 19.94
CA VAL A 171 10.88 -12.14 18.99
C VAL A 171 9.76 -12.91 19.70
N ALA A 172 10.12 -13.88 20.54
CA ALA A 172 9.16 -14.63 21.34
C ALA A 172 8.35 -13.74 22.30
N THR A 173 9.02 -12.79 22.98
CA THR A 173 8.38 -11.85 23.91
C THR A 173 7.46 -10.87 23.18
N ALA A 174 7.84 -10.40 22.00
CA ALA A 174 7.01 -9.54 21.15
C ALA A 174 5.76 -10.29 20.66
N ALA A 175 5.94 -11.47 20.08
CA ALA A 175 4.85 -12.33 19.60
C ALA A 175 3.87 -12.78 20.69
N GLN A 176 4.35 -12.96 21.93
CA GLN A 176 3.48 -13.24 23.08
C GLN A 176 2.66 -12.03 23.52
N ARG A 177 3.20 -10.81 23.41
CA ARG A 177 2.53 -9.56 23.84
C ARG A 177 1.52 -9.04 22.82
N ASN A 178 1.95 -8.88 21.57
CA ASN A 178 1.12 -8.40 20.46
C ASN A 178 1.74 -8.86 19.14
N MET A 179 1.15 -9.88 18.51
CA MET A 179 1.63 -10.41 17.22
C MET A 179 1.23 -9.53 16.03
N ALA A 180 0.08 -8.84 16.10
CA ALA A 180 -0.43 -8.02 15.00
C ALA A 180 0.32 -6.67 14.88
N GLY A 181 0.73 -6.09 16.01
CA GLY A 181 1.54 -4.88 16.08
C GLY A 181 3.05 -5.11 16.03
N MET A 182 3.53 -6.20 15.41
CA MET A 182 4.96 -6.47 15.26
C MET A 182 5.54 -5.73 14.06
N ASP A 183 6.69 -5.08 14.25
CA ASP A 183 7.49 -4.49 13.19
C ASP A 183 8.97 -4.91 13.28
N TYR A 184 9.75 -4.54 12.26
CA TYR A 184 11.18 -4.85 12.18
C TYR A 184 11.98 -4.28 13.36
N ASP A 185 11.56 -3.15 13.89
CA ASP A 185 12.26 -2.45 14.97
C ASP A 185 11.98 -3.09 16.33
N THR A 186 10.75 -3.54 16.58
CA THR A 186 10.36 -4.34 17.75
C THR A 186 11.12 -5.67 17.79
N ILE A 187 11.20 -6.40 16.67
CA ILE A 187 11.93 -7.69 16.67
C ILE A 187 13.44 -7.52 16.81
N THR A 188 14.03 -6.46 16.23
CA THR A 188 15.48 -6.21 16.30
C THR A 188 15.90 -5.32 17.47
N ALA A 189 14.97 -4.80 18.29
CA ALA A 189 15.26 -3.89 19.41
C ALA A 189 16.31 -4.45 20.37
N ALA A 190 16.29 -5.76 20.63
CA ALA A 190 17.22 -6.41 21.54
C ALA A 190 18.59 -6.79 20.92
N ASP A 191 18.78 -6.63 19.59
CA ASP A 191 20.07 -6.93 18.97
C ASP A 191 21.16 -6.04 19.58
N PRO A 192 22.30 -6.60 20.02
CA PRO A 192 23.42 -5.81 20.54
C PRO A 192 24.10 -5.03 19.40
N VAL A 193 24.25 -3.72 19.57
CA VAL A 193 24.81 -2.81 18.56
C VAL A 193 25.91 -1.94 19.14
N LEU A 194 26.83 -1.53 18.27
CA LEU A 194 27.81 -0.48 18.56
C LEU A 194 27.18 0.85 18.15
N ALA A 195 26.81 1.66 19.13
CA ALA A 195 26.39 3.04 18.91
C ALA A 195 27.64 3.94 18.95
N VAL A 196 27.88 4.72 17.90
CA VAL A 196 29.01 5.66 17.79
C VAL A 196 28.45 7.05 17.50
N LYS A 197 28.92 8.09 18.18
CA LYS A 197 28.40 9.46 17.99
C LYS A 197 28.53 9.94 16.54
N ARG A 198 27.51 10.61 15.98
CA ARG A 198 27.53 11.08 14.57
C ARG A 198 28.42 12.30 14.31
N ASP A 199 28.69 13.10 15.33
CA ASP A 199 29.61 14.25 15.28
C ASP A 199 31.09 13.85 15.41
N HIS A 200 31.37 12.61 15.84
CA HIS A 200 32.72 12.08 15.95
C HIS A 200 33.53 12.30 14.65
N LYS A 201 34.77 12.76 14.79
CA LYS A 201 35.71 13.13 13.71
C LYS A 201 35.75 12.14 12.52
N ASP A 202 35.63 10.84 12.81
CA ASP A 202 35.68 9.74 11.83
C ASP A 202 34.31 9.11 11.51
N ALA A 203 33.19 9.68 11.97
CA ALA A 203 31.85 9.12 11.79
C ALA A 203 31.49 8.86 10.31
N ILE A 204 32.07 9.58 9.35
CA ILE A 204 31.91 9.33 7.91
C ILE A 204 32.65 8.06 7.45
N ARG A 205 33.82 7.77 8.05
CA ARG A 205 34.67 6.60 7.79
C ARG A 205 34.15 5.34 8.50
N ILE A 206 33.60 5.46 9.70
CA ILE A 206 33.05 4.35 10.49
C ILE A 206 31.76 3.81 9.81
N ARG A 207 31.82 2.60 9.22
CA ARG A 207 30.69 2.00 8.47
C ARG A 207 30.38 0.55 8.86
N VAL A 208 31.39 -0.18 9.29
CA VAL A 208 31.33 -1.57 9.78
C VAL A 208 32.07 -1.65 11.12
N ALA A 209 31.91 -2.73 11.87
CA ALA A 209 32.48 -2.87 13.22
C ALA A 209 34.02 -2.86 13.22
N GLU A 210 34.65 -3.35 12.16
CA GLU A 210 36.10 -3.28 11.93
C GLU A 210 36.60 -1.83 11.89
N ASN A 211 35.80 -0.90 11.36
CA ASN A 211 36.15 0.52 11.36
C ASN A 211 35.97 1.13 12.76
N VAL A 212 35.06 0.62 13.58
CA VAL A 212 34.96 1.03 15.00
C VAL A 212 36.25 0.65 15.73
N ALA A 213 36.77 -0.56 15.50
CA ALA A 213 38.03 -1.02 16.10
C ALA A 213 39.25 -0.15 15.72
N GLN A 214 39.22 0.46 14.53
CA GLN A 214 40.27 1.35 14.02
C GLN A 214 40.17 2.79 14.58
N TYR A 215 38.98 3.38 14.57
CA TYR A 215 38.79 4.82 14.80
C TYR A 215 38.28 5.22 16.19
N VAL A 216 37.88 4.25 17.04
CA VAL A 216 37.37 4.50 18.39
C VAL A 216 38.35 3.98 19.44
N GLU A 217 38.57 4.76 20.51
CA GLU A 217 39.50 4.42 21.59
C GLU A 217 38.87 3.55 22.67
N LYS A 218 37.61 3.82 23.05
CA LYS A 218 36.87 3.09 24.08
C LYS A 218 35.41 2.90 23.70
N ILE A 219 34.86 1.74 24.06
CA ILE A 219 33.45 1.39 23.85
C ILE A 219 32.92 0.90 25.20
N TYR A 220 32.02 1.65 25.82
CA TYR A 220 31.50 1.33 27.16
C TYR A 220 30.31 0.36 27.08
N GLY A 221 30.20 -0.58 28.03
CA GLY A 221 29.07 -1.51 28.10
C GLY A 221 29.01 -2.29 29.41
N THR A 222 27.85 -2.85 29.75
CA THR A 222 27.72 -3.68 30.95
C THR A 222 28.50 -4.98 30.81
N GLY A 223 29.04 -5.50 31.92
CA GLY A 223 29.83 -6.73 31.93
C GLY A 223 29.10 -7.91 31.27
N GLY A 224 27.81 -8.09 31.59
CA GLY A 224 26.97 -9.14 30.99
C GLY A 224 26.77 -8.99 29.48
N ARG A 225 26.59 -7.77 28.97
CA ARG A 225 26.46 -7.50 27.52
C ARG A 225 27.79 -7.72 26.79
N ILE A 226 28.91 -7.34 27.40
CA ILE A 226 30.25 -7.61 26.85
C ILE A 226 30.54 -9.13 26.80
N GLN A 227 30.14 -9.89 27.82
CA GLN A 227 30.24 -11.36 27.83
C GLN A 227 29.33 -12.00 26.77
N GLU A 228 28.05 -11.62 26.70
CA GLU A 228 27.08 -12.08 25.68
C GLU A 228 27.63 -11.89 24.26
N VAL A 229 28.18 -10.72 23.98
CA VAL A 229 28.72 -10.36 22.67
C VAL A 229 29.99 -11.15 22.34
N LYS A 230 30.91 -11.34 23.31
CA LYS A 230 32.09 -12.20 23.14
C LYS A 230 31.71 -13.66 22.87
N GLN A 231 30.72 -14.20 23.58
CA GLN A 231 30.19 -15.55 23.35
C GLN A 231 29.56 -15.70 21.96
N ARG A 232 28.65 -14.79 21.57
CA ARG A 232 28.00 -14.81 20.24
C ARG A 232 28.98 -14.59 19.08
N SER A 233 30.12 -13.94 19.33
CA SER A 233 31.20 -13.78 18.35
C SER A 233 32.01 -15.07 18.19
N ALA A 234 32.36 -15.72 19.32
CA ALA A 234 33.12 -16.97 19.32
C ALA A 234 32.39 -18.12 18.60
N LEU A 235 31.05 -18.14 18.61
CA LEU A 235 30.23 -19.07 17.82
C LEU A 235 30.42 -18.93 16.29
N LEU A 236 31.01 -17.84 15.80
CA LEU A 236 31.39 -17.65 14.40
C LEU A 236 32.91 -17.80 14.17
N GLY A 237 33.65 -18.32 15.15
CA GLY A 237 35.12 -18.41 15.14
C GLY A 237 35.84 -17.10 15.47
N ASP A 238 35.14 -15.97 15.52
CA ASP A 238 35.71 -14.65 15.80
C ASP A 238 35.83 -14.40 17.32
N LYS A 239 37.03 -14.57 17.88
CA LYS A 239 37.31 -14.26 19.30
C LYS A 239 37.45 -12.75 19.58
N THR A 240 37.46 -11.90 18.56
CA THR A 240 37.80 -10.48 18.64
C THR A 240 36.60 -9.53 18.58
N VAL A 241 35.39 -10.02 18.29
CA VAL A 241 34.20 -9.19 18.06
C VAL A 241 34.46 -8.17 16.93
N SER A 242 34.81 -8.66 15.73
CA SER A 242 35.15 -7.81 14.57
C SER A 242 36.24 -6.78 14.89
N GLY A 243 37.22 -7.18 15.71
CA GLY A 243 38.31 -6.33 16.21
C GLY A 243 38.00 -5.45 17.42
N VAL A 244 36.74 -5.24 17.82
CA VAL A 244 36.44 -4.29 18.92
C VAL A 244 36.67 -4.84 20.33
N GLY A 245 36.86 -6.15 20.48
CA GLY A 245 36.99 -6.86 21.76
C GLY A 245 37.98 -6.26 22.78
N PRO A 246 39.17 -5.76 22.37
CA PRO A 246 40.12 -5.07 23.26
C PRO A 246 39.72 -3.63 23.65
N LYS A 247 38.75 -3.03 22.95
CA LYS A 247 38.24 -1.67 23.18
C LYS A 247 37.03 -1.63 24.12
N LEU A 248 36.42 -2.80 24.39
CA LEU A 248 35.25 -2.96 25.26
C LEU A 248 35.62 -2.73 26.73
N THR A 249 35.18 -1.60 27.28
CA THR A 249 35.37 -1.21 28.68
C THR A 249 34.10 -1.56 29.47
N VAL A 250 34.25 -2.28 30.59
CA VAL A 250 33.13 -2.61 31.48
C VAL A 250 32.72 -1.36 32.26
N VAL A 251 31.41 -1.15 32.37
CA VAL A 251 30.78 -0.19 33.28
C VAL A 251 30.08 -0.96 34.39
N ASP A 252 30.33 -0.57 35.64
CA ASP A 252 29.63 -1.10 36.81
C ASP A 252 28.28 -0.40 36.93
N GLY A 253 27.22 -1.12 36.56
CA GLY A 253 25.86 -0.59 36.47
C GLY A 253 24.98 -1.41 35.52
N ASP A 254 23.83 -0.85 35.18
CA ASP A 254 22.86 -1.46 34.28
C ASP A 254 22.90 -0.83 32.86
N ALA A 255 21.87 -1.07 32.05
CA ALA A 255 21.77 -0.50 30.71
C ALA A 255 21.47 1.02 30.70
N VAL A 256 20.92 1.58 31.79
CA VAL A 256 20.65 3.01 31.93
C VAL A 256 21.96 3.73 32.20
N ALA A 257 22.77 3.25 33.16
CA ALA A 257 24.09 3.82 33.45
C ALA A 257 25.01 3.89 32.20
N VAL A 258 25.00 2.86 31.36
CA VAL A 258 25.75 2.86 30.07
C VAL A 258 25.18 3.87 29.07
N SER A 259 23.90 4.20 29.16
CA SER A 259 23.25 5.20 28.30
C SER A 259 23.49 6.63 28.79
N GLU A 260 23.54 6.85 30.10
CA GLU A 260 23.86 8.13 30.72
C GLU A 260 25.26 8.62 30.34
N LEU A 261 26.24 7.71 30.23
CA LEU A 261 27.58 7.99 29.71
C LEU A 261 27.58 8.61 28.31
N TRP A 262 26.50 8.49 27.52
CA TRP A 262 26.41 9.14 26.20
C TRP A 262 26.46 10.67 26.28
N ALA A 263 25.96 11.25 27.36
CA ALA A 263 26.03 12.70 27.59
C ALA A 263 27.47 13.20 27.80
N GLU A 264 28.41 12.32 28.18
CA GLU A 264 29.82 12.72 28.34
C GLU A 264 30.49 12.98 26.98
N GLU A 265 31.14 14.13 26.85
CA GLU A 265 31.97 14.50 25.69
C GLU A 265 33.05 13.45 25.37
N LYS A 266 33.57 12.76 26.40
CA LYS A 266 34.61 11.73 26.30
C LYS A 266 34.11 10.35 25.83
N THR A 267 32.80 10.15 25.71
CA THR A 267 32.21 8.90 25.24
C THR A 267 32.07 8.91 23.72
N GLU A 268 33.02 8.29 23.03
CA GLU A 268 32.95 8.12 21.57
C GLU A 268 31.89 7.08 21.14
N ALA A 269 31.73 6.00 21.93
CA ALA A 269 30.86 4.88 21.60
C ALA A 269 30.38 4.05 22.81
N VAL A 270 29.23 3.39 22.66
CA VAL A 270 28.65 2.46 23.65
C VAL A 270 28.12 1.16 23.01
N LEU A 271 28.14 0.06 23.77
CA LEU A 271 27.62 -1.25 23.38
C LEU A 271 26.27 -1.49 24.08
N VAL A 272 25.18 -1.15 23.40
CA VAL A 272 23.81 -1.16 23.94
C VAL A 272 22.87 -2.04 23.10
N SER A 273 21.57 -2.06 23.39
CA SER A 273 20.58 -2.68 22.49
C SER A 273 20.24 -1.74 21.33
N ARG A 274 19.76 -2.26 20.20
CA ARG A 274 19.31 -1.43 19.06
C ARG A 274 18.19 -0.46 19.45
N GLY A 275 17.27 -0.88 20.34
CA GLY A 275 16.22 -0.02 20.88
C GLY A 275 16.80 1.13 21.72
N THR A 276 17.73 0.81 22.63
CA THR A 276 18.46 1.82 23.43
C THR A 276 19.21 2.81 22.52
N ALA A 277 19.92 2.32 21.51
CA ALA A 277 20.69 3.14 20.58
C ALA A 277 19.83 4.11 19.73
N ARG A 278 18.50 3.94 19.71
CA ARG A 278 17.56 4.84 19.01
C ARG A 278 17.00 5.95 19.89
N ALA A 279 17.33 5.97 21.19
CA ALA A 279 17.01 7.03 22.13
C ALA A 279 18.24 7.90 22.48
N LEU A 280 19.32 7.76 21.70
CA LEU A 280 20.58 8.47 21.86
C LEU A 280 20.69 9.54 20.77
N ASP A 281 19.95 10.65 20.97
CA ASP A 281 19.75 11.69 19.94
C ASP A 281 20.69 12.91 20.09
N GLU A 282 21.31 13.09 21.26
CA GLU A 282 22.22 14.20 21.56
C GLU A 282 23.64 13.67 21.88
N PRO A 283 24.54 13.58 20.89
CA PRO A 283 24.30 13.62 19.44
C PRO A 283 23.76 12.27 18.91
N GLU A 284 23.10 12.29 17.75
CA GLU A 284 22.45 11.11 17.16
C GLU A 284 23.41 9.91 17.01
N ALA A 285 23.01 8.74 17.52
CA ALA A 285 23.81 7.53 17.47
C ALA A 285 23.86 6.89 16.06
N LYS A 286 25.07 6.77 15.52
CA LYS A 286 25.33 5.94 14.36
C LYS A 286 25.37 4.47 14.75
N VAL A 287 24.26 3.77 14.55
CA VAL A 287 24.15 2.32 14.77
C VAL A 287 25.03 1.54 13.78
N ILE A 288 25.98 0.77 14.31
CA ILE A 288 26.86 -0.18 13.61
C ILE A 288 26.61 -1.60 14.15
N LEU A 289 26.51 -2.60 13.26
CA LEU A 289 26.24 -3.99 13.63
C LEU A 289 27.55 -4.81 13.70
N PRO A 290 27.93 -5.39 14.87
CA PRO A 290 29.04 -6.32 14.97
C PRO A 290 28.71 -7.69 14.35
N LYS A 291 29.74 -8.45 13.92
CA LYS A 291 29.55 -9.76 13.29
C LYS A 291 29.27 -10.86 14.34
N LEU A 292 28.02 -10.98 14.77
CA LEU A 292 27.60 -11.92 15.81
C LEU A 292 26.67 -13.03 15.29
N ALA A 293 26.69 -14.18 15.96
CA ALA A 293 25.68 -15.22 15.82
C ALA A 293 24.33 -14.77 16.41
N ASN A 294 23.23 -15.34 15.88
CA ASN A 294 21.87 -15.20 16.40
C ASN A 294 21.39 -13.74 16.56
N LEU A 295 21.79 -12.84 15.66
CA LEU A 295 21.18 -11.52 15.49
C LEU A 295 19.89 -11.64 14.70
N VAL A 296 18.83 -10.97 15.15
CA VAL A 296 17.53 -10.92 14.47
C VAL A 296 17.69 -10.19 13.14
N SER A 297 18.44 -9.08 13.10
CA SER A 297 18.71 -8.33 11.86
C SER A 297 19.35 -9.21 10.79
N ARG A 298 20.29 -10.09 11.16
CA ARG A 298 20.98 -11.00 10.22
C ARG A 298 20.07 -12.11 9.69
N ALA A 299 19.07 -12.54 10.47
CA ALA A 299 18.05 -13.44 9.95
C ALA A 299 17.18 -12.73 8.90
N VAL A 300 16.80 -11.47 9.14
CA VAL A 300 16.10 -10.65 8.14
C VAL A 300 16.96 -10.45 6.89
N ASP A 301 18.27 -10.21 7.02
CA ASP A 301 19.17 -10.03 5.87
C ASP A 301 19.45 -11.34 5.08
N ALA A 302 19.21 -12.52 5.65
CA ALA A 302 19.61 -13.82 5.08
C ALA A 302 18.48 -14.63 4.41
N TYR A 303 17.22 -14.39 4.79
CA TYR A 303 16.04 -15.09 4.28
C TYR A 303 15.16 -14.13 3.45
N ASP A 304 14.34 -14.65 2.53
CA ASP A 304 13.38 -13.83 1.76
C ASP A 304 12.09 -13.58 2.59
N LYS A 305 11.70 -14.56 3.42
CA LYS A 305 10.52 -14.49 4.30
C LYS A 305 10.76 -15.16 5.64
N ILE A 306 10.14 -14.63 6.69
CA ILE A 306 10.17 -15.19 8.04
C ILE A 306 8.73 -15.36 8.54
N PHE A 307 8.35 -16.57 8.95
CA PHE A 307 7.10 -16.84 9.65
C PHE A 307 7.36 -16.90 11.16
N ILE A 308 6.57 -16.16 11.93
CA ILE A 308 6.57 -16.24 13.40
C ILE A 308 5.32 -17.01 13.80
N VAL A 309 5.52 -18.20 14.37
CA VAL A 309 4.46 -19.14 14.75
C VAL A 309 4.33 -19.12 16.27
N LYS A 310 3.23 -18.55 16.77
CA LYS A 310 2.84 -18.58 18.18
C LYS A 310 1.93 -19.77 18.43
N LEU A 311 2.29 -20.57 19.41
CA LEU A 311 1.53 -21.70 19.93
C LEU A 311 1.11 -21.36 21.35
N GLN A 312 -0.20 -21.36 21.59
CA GLN A 312 -0.83 -21.29 22.90
C GLN A 312 -1.38 -22.68 23.22
N ALA A 313 -0.53 -23.54 23.75
CA ALA A 313 -0.79 -24.95 24.01
C ALA A 313 -1.27 -25.22 25.44
N ASN A 314 -1.17 -24.24 26.34
CA ASN A 314 -1.87 -24.27 27.63
C ASN A 314 -3.36 -23.87 27.49
N GLU A 315 -3.76 -23.35 26.31
CA GLU A 315 -5.16 -23.12 25.94
C GLU A 315 -5.76 -24.38 25.28
N VAL A 316 -7.05 -24.61 25.52
CA VAL A 316 -7.81 -25.76 25.00
C VAL A 316 -9.08 -25.26 24.31
N PRO A 317 -9.25 -25.44 22.98
CA PRO A 317 -8.29 -26.05 22.05
C PRO A 317 -7.01 -25.22 21.90
N THR A 318 -5.89 -25.89 21.60
CA THR A 318 -4.62 -25.22 21.31
C THR A 318 -4.78 -24.23 20.17
N LYS A 319 -4.39 -22.98 20.40
CA LYS A 319 -4.46 -21.90 19.41
C LYS A 319 -3.12 -21.72 18.71
N VAL A 320 -3.17 -21.60 17.39
CA VAL A 320 -2.02 -21.38 16.50
C VAL A 320 -2.22 -20.06 15.76
N SER A 321 -1.32 -19.10 15.99
CA SER A 321 -1.31 -17.80 15.31
C SER A 321 0.00 -17.65 14.54
N VAL A 322 -0.08 -17.24 13.27
CA VAL A 322 1.08 -17.10 12.39
C VAL A 322 1.05 -15.75 11.69
N VAL A 323 2.15 -14.99 11.82
CA VAL A 323 2.40 -13.80 11.01
C VAL A 323 3.56 -14.05 10.05
N GLU A 324 3.42 -13.58 8.81
CA GLU A 324 4.51 -13.53 7.83
C GLU A 324 5.18 -12.16 7.86
N MET A 325 6.51 -12.14 7.87
CA MET A 325 7.33 -10.98 7.56
C MET A 325 8.02 -11.18 6.19
N ASP A 326 7.81 -10.24 5.27
CA ASP A 326 8.63 -10.10 4.06
C ASP A 326 9.88 -9.29 4.39
N THR A 327 11.07 -9.88 4.19
CA THR A 327 12.31 -9.26 4.67
C THR A 327 12.78 -8.11 3.78
N LEU A 328 12.48 -8.18 2.47
CA LEU A 328 12.84 -7.15 1.51
C LEU A 328 12.01 -5.88 1.74
N MET A 329 10.72 -6.01 2.03
CA MET A 329 9.84 -4.88 2.36
C MET A 329 9.72 -4.56 3.86
N GLN A 330 10.34 -5.37 4.74
CA GLN A 330 10.24 -5.26 6.21
C GLN A 330 8.79 -5.17 6.71
N HIS A 331 7.85 -5.71 5.93
CA HIS A 331 6.41 -5.63 6.13
C HIS A 331 5.90 -6.91 6.77
N PHE A 332 5.00 -6.76 7.74
CA PHE A 332 4.31 -7.85 8.42
C PHE A 332 2.89 -7.93 7.87
N GLY A 333 2.49 -9.11 7.38
CA GLY A 333 1.14 -9.36 6.90
C GLY A 333 0.13 -9.52 8.05
N PRO A 334 -1.16 -9.72 7.74
CA PRO A 334 -2.18 -10.02 8.75
C PRO A 334 -1.91 -11.35 9.45
N VAL A 335 -2.37 -11.48 10.70
CA VAL A 335 -2.16 -12.69 11.51
C VAL A 335 -3.14 -13.78 11.09
N ALA A 336 -2.64 -14.87 10.52
CA ALA A 336 -3.43 -16.05 10.25
C ALA A 336 -3.62 -16.84 11.55
N GLU A 337 -4.87 -17.03 11.98
CA GLU A 337 -5.16 -17.86 13.16
C GLU A 337 -5.84 -19.18 12.78
N THR A 338 -5.66 -20.19 13.64
CA THR A 338 -6.36 -21.48 13.56
C THR A 338 -6.42 -22.08 14.96
N GLU A 339 -7.61 -22.50 15.38
CA GLU A 339 -7.81 -23.26 16.61
C GLU A 339 -7.87 -24.76 16.32
N GLY A 340 -7.35 -25.56 17.24
CA GLY A 340 -7.46 -27.01 17.20
C GLY A 340 -6.17 -27.74 16.82
N GLY A 341 -5.86 -28.74 17.63
CA GLY A 341 -4.74 -29.64 17.45
C GLY A 341 -4.57 -30.51 18.68
N THR A 342 -4.35 -31.80 18.49
CA THR A 342 -3.70 -32.64 19.51
C THR A 342 -2.20 -32.60 19.25
N ARG A 343 -1.36 -33.11 20.16
CA ARG A 343 0.10 -33.20 19.97
C ARG A 343 0.50 -33.84 18.63
N HIS A 344 -0.32 -34.77 18.11
CA HIS A 344 -0.09 -35.45 16.83
C HIS A 344 -0.56 -34.65 15.60
N THR A 345 -1.64 -33.87 15.71
CA THR A 345 -2.16 -33.06 14.58
C THR A 345 -1.62 -31.63 14.54
N LEU A 346 -1.01 -31.15 15.63
CA LEU A 346 -0.44 -29.81 15.74
C LEU A 346 0.53 -29.42 14.59
N PRO A 347 1.46 -30.27 14.10
CA PRO A 347 2.29 -29.91 12.95
C PRO A 347 1.47 -29.68 11.66
N THR A 348 0.38 -30.41 11.50
CA THR A 348 -0.58 -30.24 10.39
C THR A 348 -1.39 -28.96 10.54
N THR A 349 -1.78 -28.58 11.77
CA THR A 349 -2.39 -27.26 12.03
C THR A 349 -1.42 -26.14 11.68
N ILE A 350 -0.19 -26.17 12.21
CA ILE A 350 0.85 -25.17 11.93
C ILE A 350 1.11 -25.04 10.42
N GLY A 351 1.23 -26.16 9.71
CA GLY A 351 1.40 -26.17 8.26
C GLY A 351 0.24 -25.47 7.53
N LYS A 352 -1.02 -25.77 7.89
CA LYS A 352 -2.20 -25.09 7.35
C LYS A 352 -2.21 -23.59 7.65
N THR A 353 -1.86 -23.18 8.87
CA THR A 353 -1.87 -21.77 9.27
C THR A 353 -0.75 -20.98 8.58
N ILE A 354 0.43 -21.58 8.38
CA ILE A 354 1.50 -21.03 7.52
C ILE A 354 1.02 -20.88 6.07
N THR A 355 0.34 -21.89 5.51
CA THR A 355 -0.24 -21.82 4.16
C THR A 355 -1.33 -20.75 4.04
N ARG A 356 -2.11 -20.51 5.10
CA ARG A 356 -3.09 -19.41 5.19
C ARG A 356 -2.40 -18.04 5.20
N ALA A 357 -1.32 -17.89 5.97
CA ALA A 357 -0.53 -16.66 6.08
C ALA A 357 0.22 -16.30 4.78
N PHE A 358 0.75 -17.30 4.06
CA PHE A 358 1.73 -17.07 3.00
C PHE A 358 1.26 -16.09 1.90
N ALA A 359 2.03 -15.04 1.65
CA ALA A 359 1.80 -14.04 0.61
C ALA A 359 2.82 -14.15 -0.54
N PRO A 360 2.46 -14.80 -1.68
CA PRO A 360 3.28 -14.81 -2.89
C PRO A 360 3.67 -13.40 -3.37
N VAL A 361 4.92 -13.26 -3.85
CA VAL A 361 5.54 -11.98 -4.19
C VAL A 361 5.75 -11.81 -5.68
N VAL A 362 5.24 -10.72 -6.23
CA VAL A 362 5.49 -10.27 -7.62
C VAL A 362 6.50 -9.13 -7.61
N ARG A 363 7.54 -9.21 -8.44
CA ARG A 363 8.41 -8.06 -8.74
C ARG A 363 7.73 -7.21 -9.79
N VAL A 364 7.39 -5.96 -9.49
CA VAL A 364 6.72 -5.06 -10.44
C VAL A 364 7.75 -4.43 -11.37
N ASP A 365 7.90 -5.03 -12.54
CA ASP A 365 8.88 -4.57 -13.54
C ASP A 365 8.42 -3.31 -14.26
N ASN A 366 7.16 -3.23 -14.72
CA ASN A 366 6.65 -2.06 -15.44
C ASN A 366 5.37 -1.53 -14.77
N ALA A 367 5.25 -0.22 -14.61
CA ALA A 367 4.12 0.43 -13.96
C ALA A 367 3.68 1.68 -14.74
N GLY A 368 2.48 1.61 -15.30
CA GLY A 368 1.77 2.73 -15.92
C GLY A 368 0.90 3.48 -14.92
N ALA A 369 0.00 4.32 -15.42
CA ALA A 369 -0.88 5.14 -14.57
C ALA A 369 -2.13 4.38 -14.04
N ARG A 370 -2.49 3.26 -14.66
CA ARG A 370 -3.67 2.42 -14.33
C ARG A 370 -3.41 0.91 -14.46
N SER A 371 -2.19 0.50 -14.77
CA SER A 371 -1.83 -0.90 -15.00
C SER A 371 -0.36 -1.15 -14.67
N ALA A 372 -0.02 -2.39 -14.39
CA ALA A 372 1.33 -2.85 -14.14
C ALA A 372 1.57 -4.24 -14.73
N THR A 373 2.82 -4.55 -15.04
CA THR A 373 3.27 -5.91 -15.33
C THR A 373 4.46 -6.29 -14.46
N GLY A 374 4.49 -7.54 -14.03
CA GLY A 374 5.50 -8.02 -13.09
C GLY A 374 5.68 -9.52 -13.12
N LEU A 375 6.66 -10.02 -12.38
CA LEU A 375 7.14 -11.39 -12.43
C LEU A 375 6.99 -12.06 -11.07
N LEU A 376 6.26 -13.17 -11.00
CA LEU A 376 5.99 -13.92 -9.77
C LEU A 376 7.24 -14.73 -9.35
N ARG A 377 7.69 -14.58 -8.10
CA ARG A 377 8.86 -15.28 -7.54
C ARG A 377 8.63 -16.80 -7.57
N ALA A 378 9.63 -17.56 -8.03
CA ALA A 378 9.60 -19.01 -8.16
C ALA A 378 8.51 -19.59 -9.09
N SER A 379 7.86 -18.76 -9.92
CA SER A 379 6.73 -19.18 -10.79
C SER A 379 7.05 -20.27 -11.82
N GLY A 380 8.28 -20.35 -12.31
CA GLY A 380 8.77 -21.41 -13.20
C GLY A 380 9.02 -22.75 -12.50
N LEU A 381 8.86 -22.81 -11.17
CA LEU A 381 8.95 -24.01 -10.34
C LEU A 381 7.57 -24.48 -9.81
N ILE A 382 6.49 -23.75 -10.12
CA ILE A 382 5.12 -24.09 -9.69
C ILE A 382 4.50 -25.05 -10.72
N MET A 383 4.49 -26.35 -10.40
CA MET A 383 3.94 -27.39 -11.28
C MET A 383 2.43 -27.63 -11.07
N ASP A 384 1.90 -27.42 -9.86
CA ASP A 384 0.48 -27.60 -9.53
C ASP A 384 -0.34 -26.30 -9.76
N GLU A 385 -1.50 -26.46 -10.39
CA GLU A 385 -2.53 -25.43 -10.60
C GLU A 385 -3.19 -24.94 -9.30
N ASN A 386 -3.19 -25.79 -8.28
CA ASN A 386 -3.77 -25.51 -6.96
C ASN A 386 -2.74 -25.13 -5.90
N SER A 387 -1.46 -25.06 -6.25
CA SER A 387 -0.40 -24.63 -5.33
C SER A 387 -0.75 -23.28 -4.68
N PRO A 388 -0.65 -23.16 -3.35
CA PRO A 388 -0.90 -21.89 -2.64
C PRO A 388 0.01 -20.73 -3.08
N ALA A 389 1.08 -21.03 -3.82
CA ALA A 389 2.00 -20.06 -4.41
C ALA A 389 1.54 -19.48 -5.77
N LYS A 390 0.61 -20.15 -6.46
CA LYS A 390 0.13 -19.73 -7.79
C LYS A 390 -0.83 -18.55 -7.64
N LEU A 391 -0.63 -17.49 -8.43
CA LEU A 391 -1.61 -16.42 -8.57
C LEU A 391 -2.71 -16.83 -9.56
N LYS A 392 -3.93 -16.32 -9.33
CA LYS A 392 -5.11 -16.55 -10.15
C LYS A 392 -5.71 -15.20 -10.58
N VAL A 393 -6.47 -15.18 -11.68
CA VAL A 393 -7.15 -13.96 -12.14
C VAL A 393 -8.20 -13.54 -11.10
N GLY A 394 -8.23 -12.26 -10.74
CA GLY A 394 -9.02 -11.72 -9.63
C GLY A 394 -8.31 -11.70 -8.28
N ASP A 395 -7.10 -12.24 -8.15
CA ASP A 395 -6.27 -12.03 -6.96
C ASP A 395 -5.92 -10.54 -6.80
N VAL A 396 -5.99 -10.04 -5.57
CA VAL A 396 -5.52 -8.69 -5.21
C VAL A 396 -4.11 -8.79 -4.64
N LEU A 397 -3.23 -7.87 -5.07
CA LEU A 397 -1.91 -7.68 -4.48
C LEU A 397 -1.78 -6.27 -3.90
N GLU A 398 -1.11 -6.15 -2.76
CA GLU A 398 -0.73 -4.88 -2.13
C GLU A 398 0.62 -4.39 -2.71
N PRO A 399 0.67 -3.22 -3.36
CA PRO A 399 1.88 -2.68 -3.98
C PRO A 399 2.77 -1.98 -2.94
N MET A 400 4.05 -2.37 -2.90
CA MET A 400 5.04 -1.87 -1.93
C MET A 400 6.25 -1.27 -2.63
N THR A 401 6.85 -0.23 -2.03
CA THR A 401 8.06 0.40 -2.57
C THR A 401 9.14 0.57 -1.51
N ARG A 402 10.37 0.16 -1.84
CA ARG A 402 11.56 0.38 -1.01
C ARG A 402 12.58 1.21 -1.79
N LYS A 403 13.03 2.31 -1.20
CA LYS A 403 14.10 3.16 -1.72
C LYS A 403 15.27 3.10 -0.73
N ASN A 404 16.42 2.63 -1.21
CA ASN A 404 17.64 2.52 -0.43
C ASN A 404 18.55 3.73 -0.62
N ASP A 405 19.29 4.07 0.43
CA ASP A 405 20.33 5.10 0.42
C ASP A 405 21.60 4.63 -0.33
N ARG A 406 22.73 5.35 -0.16
CA ARG A 406 24.02 4.93 -0.75
C ARG A 406 24.63 3.68 -0.09
N ASN A 407 24.16 3.28 1.09
CA ASN A 407 24.67 2.17 1.91
C ASN A 407 23.72 0.96 1.96
N GLY A 408 22.60 0.97 1.21
CA GLY A 408 21.62 -0.12 1.19
C GLY A 408 20.52 -0.04 2.26
N ARG A 409 20.59 0.94 3.17
CA ARG A 409 19.57 1.16 4.21
C ARG A 409 18.31 1.78 3.60
N PRO A 410 17.10 1.31 3.92
CA PRO A 410 15.87 1.93 3.45
C PRO A 410 15.69 3.32 4.06
N PHE A 411 15.15 4.26 3.28
CA PHE A 411 14.68 5.57 3.76
C PHE A 411 13.22 5.87 3.35
N VAL A 412 12.67 5.08 2.42
CA VAL A 412 11.23 4.89 2.20
C VAL A 412 11.05 3.39 2.03
N ILE A 413 10.08 2.80 2.72
CA ILE A 413 9.80 1.36 2.72
C ILE A 413 8.35 1.12 3.14
N GLY A 414 7.76 0.01 2.71
CA GLY A 414 6.37 -0.38 3.02
C GLY A 414 5.39 -0.25 1.85
N PRO A 415 4.09 -0.44 2.11
CA PRO A 415 3.03 -0.33 1.11
C PRO A 415 2.79 1.10 0.63
N ILE A 416 2.01 1.25 -0.45
CA ILE A 416 1.50 2.52 -0.92
C ILE A 416 0.08 2.71 -0.35
N ASP A 417 -0.12 3.70 0.52
CA ASP A 417 -1.42 4.00 1.14
C ASP A 417 -2.55 4.02 0.10
N TRP A 418 -3.65 3.31 0.39
CA TRP A 418 -4.86 3.33 -0.42
C TRP A 418 -4.64 2.91 -1.88
N ALA A 419 -3.78 1.92 -2.13
CA ALA A 419 -3.53 1.39 -3.46
C ALA A 419 -3.51 -0.14 -3.49
N PHE A 420 -4.08 -0.72 -4.55
CA PHE A 420 -4.14 -2.17 -4.81
C PHE A 420 -3.92 -2.49 -6.29
N LEU A 421 -3.40 -3.69 -6.55
CA LEU A 421 -3.23 -4.27 -7.88
C LEU A 421 -4.19 -5.45 -8.05
N ASN A 422 -5.01 -5.46 -9.09
CA ASN A 422 -5.91 -6.58 -9.41
C ASN A 422 -5.33 -7.40 -10.57
N VAL A 423 -5.08 -8.70 -10.37
CA VAL A 423 -4.54 -9.59 -11.41
C VAL A 423 -5.58 -9.81 -12.51
N THR A 424 -5.35 -9.24 -13.68
CA THR A 424 -6.26 -9.31 -14.83
C THR A 424 -5.91 -10.43 -15.82
N GLY A 425 -4.69 -10.96 -15.80
CA GLY A 425 -4.28 -12.05 -16.68
C GLY A 425 -2.78 -12.37 -16.61
N PHE A 426 -2.32 -13.21 -17.54
CA PHE A 426 -0.92 -13.64 -17.64
C PHE A 426 -0.45 -13.55 -19.10
N GLU A 427 0.84 -13.31 -19.30
CA GLU A 427 1.52 -13.28 -20.60
C GLU A 427 2.85 -14.02 -20.47
N GLY A 428 2.83 -15.32 -20.83
CA GLY A 428 3.87 -16.24 -20.39
C GLY A 428 3.92 -16.29 -18.87
N ARG A 429 5.07 -15.91 -18.28
CA ARG A 429 5.27 -15.80 -16.82
C ARG A 429 5.03 -14.39 -16.26
N ASN A 430 4.72 -13.41 -17.10
CA ASN A 430 4.42 -12.06 -16.65
C ASN A 430 2.97 -11.98 -16.18
N VAL A 431 2.76 -11.49 -14.96
CA VAL A 431 1.45 -11.17 -14.39
C VAL A 431 1.01 -9.80 -14.93
N LYS A 432 -0.19 -9.72 -15.50
CA LYS A 432 -0.85 -8.47 -15.91
C LYS A 432 -1.79 -8.03 -14.79
N MET A 433 -1.71 -6.75 -14.42
CA MET A 433 -2.45 -6.19 -13.29
C MET A 433 -3.01 -4.81 -13.63
N ASP A 434 -4.22 -4.51 -13.15
CA ASP A 434 -4.78 -3.16 -13.12
C ASP A 434 -4.43 -2.48 -11.79
N PHE A 435 -4.03 -1.21 -11.84
CA PHE A 435 -3.59 -0.42 -10.68
C PHE A 435 -4.67 0.58 -10.24
N TYR A 436 -5.17 0.37 -9.03
CA TYR A 436 -6.17 1.22 -8.38
C TYR A 436 -5.50 1.96 -7.22
N SER A 437 -5.58 3.28 -7.21
CA SER A 437 -4.97 4.12 -6.18
C SER A 437 -5.89 5.28 -5.80
N GLY A 438 -5.93 5.59 -4.51
CA GLY A 438 -6.62 6.75 -3.96
C GLY A 438 -5.91 8.07 -4.27
N ARG A 439 -4.57 8.06 -4.26
CA ARG A 439 -3.71 9.20 -4.61
C ARG A 439 -3.22 9.10 -6.07
N ALA A 440 -2.91 10.25 -6.68
CA ALA A 440 -2.37 10.29 -8.04
C ALA A 440 -0.87 9.92 -8.06
N GLY A 441 -0.49 8.95 -8.89
CA GLY A 441 0.88 8.42 -8.91
C GLY A 441 1.14 7.40 -7.79
N GLY A 442 2.43 7.12 -7.52
CA GLY A 442 2.87 6.15 -6.51
C GLY A 442 3.79 5.08 -7.11
N LEU A 443 3.22 4.15 -7.88
CA LEU A 443 3.94 3.00 -8.45
C LEU A 443 4.81 3.36 -9.68
N GLN A 444 4.57 4.50 -10.34
CA GLN A 444 5.26 4.94 -11.55
C GLN A 444 6.72 5.42 -11.33
N GLY A 445 7.49 5.56 -12.42
CA GLY A 445 8.82 6.18 -12.44
C GLY A 445 9.95 5.26 -12.93
N ARG A 446 11.13 5.82 -13.21
CA ARG A 446 12.30 5.14 -13.82
C ARG A 446 12.81 3.95 -12.97
N LYS A 447 13.16 2.84 -13.64
CA LYS A 447 13.87 1.69 -13.04
C LYS A 447 15.24 2.13 -12.47
N ASN A 448 15.59 1.68 -11.27
CA ASN A 448 16.84 2.01 -10.58
C ASN A 448 17.22 0.88 -9.62
N LYS A 449 18.51 0.48 -9.56
CA LYS A 449 19.01 -0.56 -8.64
C LYS A 449 18.78 -0.28 -7.15
N ARG A 450 18.47 0.97 -6.77
CA ARG A 450 18.09 1.36 -5.40
C ARG A 450 16.58 1.45 -5.12
N THR A 451 15.73 1.22 -6.13
CA THR A 451 14.27 1.34 -6.02
C THR A 451 13.62 0.00 -6.33
N PHE A 452 13.16 -0.69 -5.28
CA PHE A 452 12.43 -1.95 -5.39
C PHE A 452 10.93 -1.65 -5.43
N ARG A 453 10.22 -2.38 -6.29
CA ARG A 453 8.76 -2.38 -6.37
C ARG A 453 8.29 -3.81 -6.34
N MET A 454 7.60 -4.18 -5.27
CA MET A 454 7.07 -5.52 -5.09
C MET A 454 5.57 -5.42 -4.93
N ALA A 455 4.85 -6.53 -5.10
CA ALA A 455 3.47 -6.64 -4.71
C ALA A 455 3.23 -7.99 -4.04
N LEU A 456 2.61 -7.99 -2.87
CA LEU A 456 2.32 -9.18 -2.07
C LEU A 456 0.85 -9.55 -2.21
N LYS A 457 0.53 -10.84 -2.36
CA LYS A 457 -0.86 -11.29 -2.38
C LYS A 457 -1.58 -10.94 -1.08
N VAL A 458 -2.69 -10.23 -1.20
CA VAL A 458 -3.53 -9.84 -0.06
C VAL A 458 -4.20 -11.07 0.55
N ARG A 459 -4.28 -11.11 1.88
CA ARG A 459 -4.86 -12.21 2.66
C ARG A 459 -5.91 -11.68 3.65
N PRO A 460 -7.16 -11.42 3.21
CA PRO A 460 -8.22 -11.03 4.13
C PRO A 460 -8.57 -12.21 5.04
N PHE A 461 -8.68 -11.95 6.35
CA PHE A 461 -9.02 -12.93 7.38
C PHE A 461 -10.21 -12.51 8.25
N GLU A 462 -10.45 -11.20 8.40
CA GLU A 462 -11.62 -10.67 9.11
C GLU A 462 -12.86 -10.72 8.23
N GLU A 463 -14.05 -10.71 8.85
CA GLU A 463 -15.32 -10.72 8.12
C GLU A 463 -15.60 -9.42 7.35
N ALA A 464 -15.06 -8.29 7.83
CA ALA A 464 -15.26 -6.96 7.27
C ALA A 464 -14.13 -6.01 7.72
N SER A 465 -14.10 -4.79 7.19
CA SER A 465 -13.16 -3.74 7.61
C SER A 465 -13.90 -2.47 8.03
N THR A 466 -13.41 -1.77 9.05
CA THR A 466 -14.00 -0.51 9.55
C THR A 466 -13.15 0.67 9.10
N VAL A 467 -13.67 1.50 8.20
CA VAL A 467 -13.00 2.73 7.77
C VAL A 467 -13.32 3.85 8.76
N ARG A 468 -12.30 4.52 9.32
CA ARG A 468 -12.43 5.74 10.12
C ARG A 468 -11.90 6.94 9.33
N LEU A 469 -12.75 7.96 9.15
CA LEU A 469 -12.42 9.22 8.50
C LEU A 469 -12.16 10.30 9.56
N HIS A 470 -11.04 11.01 9.47
CA HIS A 470 -10.74 12.15 10.35
C HIS A 470 -10.08 13.30 9.60
N LEU A 471 -9.98 14.45 10.28
CA LEU A 471 -9.35 15.64 9.75
C LEU A 471 -7.85 15.42 9.53
N GLN A 472 -7.35 15.87 8.38
CA GLN A 472 -5.94 15.75 8.00
C GLN A 472 -5.04 16.47 9.03
N ARG A 473 -4.08 15.73 9.60
CA ARG A 473 -3.21 16.17 10.73
C ARG A 473 -3.93 16.36 12.08
N ASP A 474 -5.19 15.96 12.21
CA ASP A 474 -5.90 15.88 13.49
C ASP A 474 -6.72 14.57 13.59
N PRO A 475 -6.08 13.48 14.09
CA PRO A 475 -6.74 12.20 14.34
C PRO A 475 -7.81 12.21 15.44
N SER A 476 -7.94 13.32 16.19
CA SER A 476 -8.93 13.49 17.25
C SER A 476 -10.26 14.06 16.76
N THR A 477 -10.28 14.74 15.61
CA THR A 477 -11.50 15.31 15.00
C THR A 477 -12.09 14.36 13.94
N PRO A 478 -13.17 13.61 14.24
CA PRO A 478 -13.81 12.70 13.30
C PRO A 478 -14.61 13.43 12.21
N MET A 479 -14.71 12.82 11.02
CA MET A 479 -15.55 13.32 9.93
C MET A 479 -16.94 12.68 9.95
N ILE A 480 -17.86 13.32 10.68
CA ILE A 480 -19.21 12.83 10.96
C ILE A 480 -20.15 13.04 9.76
N GLY A 481 -20.95 12.02 9.40
CA GLY A 481 -22.01 12.12 8.40
C GLY A 481 -21.55 12.17 6.93
N TYR A 482 -20.27 11.93 6.65
CA TYR A 482 -19.70 11.92 5.30
C TYR A 482 -20.21 10.71 4.51
N GLU A 483 -20.48 10.88 3.22
CA GLU A 483 -21.15 9.86 2.40
C GLU A 483 -20.14 8.97 1.66
N LEU A 484 -20.29 7.65 1.80
CA LEU A 484 -19.46 6.67 1.11
C LEU A 484 -20.23 6.05 -0.05
N TYR A 485 -19.66 6.22 -1.25
CA TYR A 485 -20.16 5.63 -2.48
C TYR A 485 -19.20 4.55 -2.99
N GLU A 486 -19.71 3.37 -3.30
CA GLU A 486 -18.99 2.38 -4.09
C GLU A 486 -18.96 2.79 -5.55
N LYS A 487 -17.82 2.62 -6.23
CA LYS A 487 -17.75 2.64 -7.69
C LYS A 487 -17.44 1.23 -8.20
N GLU A 488 -18.29 0.71 -9.06
CA GLU A 488 -18.09 -0.57 -9.75
C GLU A 488 -16.73 -0.60 -10.49
N LEU A 489 -15.93 -1.65 -10.30
CA LEU A 489 -14.54 -1.69 -10.80
C LEU A 489 -14.45 -1.54 -12.33
N LYS A 490 -15.36 -2.20 -13.05
CA LYS A 490 -15.43 -2.25 -14.52
C LYS A 490 -16.31 -1.16 -15.16
N SER A 491 -16.91 -0.28 -14.36
CA SER A 491 -18.01 0.60 -14.78
C SER A 491 -17.82 2.02 -14.26
N THR A 492 -18.68 2.96 -14.64
CA THR A 492 -18.70 4.35 -14.12
C THR A 492 -19.78 4.59 -13.06
N LYS A 493 -20.70 3.64 -12.87
CA LYS A 493 -21.80 3.73 -11.92
C LYS A 493 -21.28 3.80 -10.48
N MET A 494 -21.96 4.63 -9.68
CA MET A 494 -21.74 4.74 -8.24
C MET A 494 -22.99 4.32 -7.48
N THR A 495 -22.80 3.51 -6.44
CA THR A 495 -23.86 3.04 -5.53
C THR A 495 -23.61 3.66 -4.16
N PHE A 496 -24.64 4.23 -3.53
CA PHE A 496 -24.53 4.71 -2.14
C PHE A 496 -24.46 3.51 -1.19
N ILE A 497 -23.49 3.50 -0.28
CA ILE A 497 -23.35 2.44 0.74
C ILE A 497 -23.90 2.93 2.08
N GLY A 498 -23.59 4.17 2.48
CA GLY A 498 -23.93 4.68 3.80
C GLY A 498 -23.22 6.00 4.13
N ARG A 499 -23.31 6.39 5.40
CA ARG A 499 -22.64 7.56 5.98
C ARG A 499 -21.80 7.17 7.18
N THR A 500 -20.77 7.96 7.49
CA THR A 500 -20.00 7.81 8.73
C THR A 500 -20.82 8.17 9.97
N ASP A 501 -20.52 7.48 11.07
CA ASP A 501 -21.10 7.72 12.38
C ASP A 501 -20.49 8.94 13.12
N TRP A 502 -20.78 9.07 14.41
CA TRP A 502 -20.34 10.15 15.28
C TRP A 502 -18.83 10.12 15.61
N ASP A 503 -18.13 9.01 15.39
CA ASP A 503 -16.66 8.91 15.47
C ASP A 503 -16.03 8.79 14.07
N GLY A 504 -16.77 9.17 13.03
CA GLY A 504 -16.30 9.16 11.64
C GLY A 504 -16.11 7.76 11.07
N ARG A 505 -16.66 6.72 11.70
CA ARG A 505 -16.50 5.32 11.29
C ARG A 505 -17.59 4.86 10.34
N MET A 506 -17.25 3.89 9.50
CA MET A 506 -18.21 3.09 8.74
C MET A 506 -17.67 1.68 8.53
N ARG A 507 -18.47 0.67 8.88
CA ARG A 507 -18.16 -0.75 8.58
C ARG A 507 -18.44 -1.05 7.11
N ILE A 508 -17.50 -1.74 6.47
CA ILE A 508 -17.47 -2.06 5.04
C ILE A 508 -17.52 -3.57 4.87
N GLU A 509 -18.71 -4.12 4.58
CA GLU A 509 -18.89 -5.55 4.35
C GLU A 509 -18.26 -6.01 3.01
N PRO A 510 -17.89 -7.30 2.85
CA PRO A 510 -17.42 -7.87 1.60
C PRO A 510 -18.40 -7.80 0.41
N THR A 511 -17.88 -8.10 -0.78
CA THR A 511 -18.61 -8.13 -2.06
C THR A 511 -18.24 -9.34 -2.90
N LYS A 512 -18.94 -9.54 -4.02
CA LYS A 512 -18.53 -10.47 -5.09
C LYS A 512 -17.29 -9.98 -5.86
N ASP A 513 -17.09 -8.66 -5.92
CA ASP A 513 -15.83 -8.07 -6.42
C ASP A 513 -14.72 -8.21 -5.34
N PRO A 514 -13.47 -8.46 -5.75
CA PRO A 514 -12.39 -8.87 -4.84
C PRO A 514 -11.86 -7.73 -3.94
N PHE A 515 -12.21 -6.48 -4.23
CA PHE A 515 -11.98 -5.31 -3.39
C PHE A 515 -12.98 -4.22 -3.79
N ARG A 516 -13.28 -3.27 -2.89
CA ARG A 516 -14.17 -2.14 -3.15
C ARG A 516 -13.38 -0.89 -3.53
N LEU A 517 -13.90 -0.09 -4.45
CA LEU A 517 -13.38 1.24 -4.75
C LEU A 517 -14.32 2.30 -4.19
N LEU A 518 -14.05 2.74 -2.95
CA LEU A 518 -14.88 3.74 -2.27
C LEU A 518 -14.56 5.16 -2.75
N TYR A 519 -15.58 6.01 -2.74
CA TYR A 519 -15.52 7.44 -2.99
C TYR A 519 -16.17 8.16 -1.81
N VAL A 520 -15.36 8.91 -1.05
CA VAL A 520 -15.85 9.74 0.04
C VAL A 520 -16.36 11.06 -0.53
N LYS A 521 -17.59 11.42 -0.17
CA LYS A 521 -18.21 12.69 -0.53
C LYS A 521 -18.69 13.47 0.70
N ASN A 522 -18.76 14.79 0.53
CA ASN A 522 -19.50 15.68 1.41
C ASN A 522 -20.30 16.66 0.54
N GLY A 523 -21.64 16.60 0.64
CA GLY A 523 -22.52 17.27 -0.33
C GLY A 523 -22.20 16.88 -1.78
N GLY A 524 -22.17 17.87 -2.68
CA GLY A 524 -21.86 17.65 -4.10
C GLY A 524 -20.39 17.29 -4.42
N ALA A 525 -19.47 17.33 -3.45
CA ALA A 525 -18.04 17.16 -3.71
C ALA A 525 -17.52 15.76 -3.35
N VAL A 526 -16.78 15.13 -4.27
CA VAL A 526 -15.83 14.05 -3.94
C VAL A 526 -14.60 14.67 -3.26
N LEU A 527 -14.19 14.07 -2.15
CA LEU A 527 -13.02 14.46 -1.36
C LEU A 527 -11.86 13.48 -1.53
N ALA A 528 -12.16 12.18 -1.47
CA ALA A 528 -11.16 11.13 -1.61
C ALA A 528 -11.70 9.90 -2.34
N ARG A 529 -10.75 9.05 -2.74
CA ARG A 529 -10.97 7.73 -3.34
C ARG A 529 -10.19 6.75 -2.46
N LEU A 530 -10.85 5.72 -1.96
CA LEU A 530 -10.30 4.78 -0.99
C LEU A 530 -10.53 3.34 -1.52
N PRO A 531 -9.60 2.79 -2.30
CA PRO A 531 -9.54 1.35 -2.57
C PRO A 531 -9.35 0.59 -1.26
N ILE A 532 -10.18 -0.40 -0.97
CA ILE A 532 -10.13 -1.22 0.26
C ILE A 532 -10.42 -2.68 -0.06
N VAL A 533 -9.71 -3.61 0.59
CA VAL A 533 -10.03 -5.05 0.58
C VAL A 533 -10.74 -5.36 1.90
N PRO A 534 -12.08 -5.55 1.91
CA PRO A 534 -12.80 -5.90 3.13
C PRO A 534 -12.22 -7.19 3.74
N GLY A 535 -11.92 -7.15 5.03
CA GLY A 535 -11.35 -8.26 5.78
C GLY A 535 -9.82 -8.28 5.87
N LEU A 536 -9.10 -7.36 5.20
CA LEU A 536 -7.63 -7.27 5.29
C LEU A 536 -7.15 -6.67 6.62
N HIS A 537 -7.80 -5.59 7.06
CA HIS A 537 -7.53 -4.92 8.32
C HIS A 537 -8.87 -4.72 9.06
N GLU A 538 -8.86 -4.85 10.39
CA GLU A 538 -10.04 -4.56 11.22
C GLU A 538 -10.41 -3.05 11.14
N PHE A 539 -9.39 -2.19 11.16
CA PHE A 539 -9.51 -0.74 11.07
C PHE A 539 -8.59 -0.14 10.01
N ASP A 540 -9.18 0.62 9.08
CA ASP A 540 -8.47 1.44 8.08
C ASP A 540 -8.70 2.92 8.38
N VAL A 541 -7.65 3.75 8.36
CA VAL A 541 -7.73 5.15 8.82
C VAL A 541 -7.35 6.12 7.70
N ALA A 542 -8.23 7.10 7.41
CA ALA A 542 -8.07 8.03 6.30
C ALA A 542 -7.98 9.51 6.75
N ASP A 543 -6.77 10.08 6.64
CA ASP A 543 -6.53 11.53 6.70
C ASP A 543 -7.18 12.26 5.51
N LEU A 544 -8.24 13.02 5.78
CA LEU A 544 -8.96 13.78 4.75
C LEU A 544 -8.95 15.30 5.00
N SER A 545 -8.88 16.09 3.92
CA SER A 545 -9.01 17.54 4.01
C SER A 545 -10.46 17.93 4.33
N GLY A 546 -10.66 18.66 5.43
CA GLY A 546 -11.97 19.22 5.81
C GLY A 546 -12.54 20.16 4.75
N ASP A 547 -13.86 20.20 4.64
CA ASP A 547 -14.57 20.83 3.51
C ASP A 547 -15.79 21.65 3.93
N ASP A 548 -15.96 21.86 5.23
CA ASP A 548 -17.20 22.34 5.84
C ASP A 548 -17.56 23.77 5.42
N THR A 549 -16.56 24.64 5.23
CA THR A 549 -16.75 25.98 4.67
C THR A 549 -17.31 25.96 3.24
N ARG A 550 -16.94 24.95 2.43
CA ARG A 550 -17.50 24.76 1.08
C ARG A 550 -18.89 24.13 1.16
N LEU A 551 -19.14 23.22 2.11
CA LEU A 551 -20.47 22.66 2.37
C LEU A 551 -21.46 23.76 2.81
N GLN A 552 -21.05 24.66 3.69
CA GLN A 552 -21.85 25.83 4.10
C GLN A 552 -22.16 26.75 2.91
N ALA A 553 -21.18 26.98 2.02
CA ALA A 553 -21.41 27.73 0.79
C ALA A 553 -22.39 27.00 -0.15
N GLU A 554 -22.28 25.68 -0.32
CA GLU A 554 -23.23 24.88 -1.10
C GLU A 554 -24.65 24.94 -0.51
N ALA A 555 -24.79 24.83 0.83
CA ALA A 555 -26.07 24.92 1.52
C ALA A 555 -26.73 26.31 1.37
N TYR A 556 -25.97 27.39 1.51
CA TYR A 556 -26.45 28.75 1.23
C TYR A 556 -26.91 28.88 -0.23
N ILE A 557 -26.12 28.37 -1.18
CA ILE A 557 -26.43 28.45 -2.61
C ILE A 557 -27.69 27.64 -2.97
N ARG A 558 -27.88 26.43 -2.43
CA ARG A 558 -29.12 25.66 -2.59
C ARG A 558 -30.32 26.42 -2.01
N GLY A 559 -30.16 27.08 -0.85
CA GLY A 559 -31.19 27.95 -0.29
C GLY A 559 -31.58 29.12 -1.21
N VAL A 560 -30.59 29.79 -1.81
CA VAL A 560 -30.82 30.85 -2.79
C VAL A 560 -31.48 30.31 -4.07
N GLN A 561 -31.08 29.13 -4.56
CA GLN A 561 -31.69 28.51 -5.74
C GLN A 561 -33.18 28.18 -5.51
N ASN A 562 -33.54 27.64 -4.34
CA ASN A 562 -34.94 27.42 -3.96
C ASN A 562 -35.71 28.76 -3.89
N ALA A 563 -35.13 29.79 -3.26
CA ALA A 563 -35.75 31.12 -3.20
C ALA A 563 -35.93 31.77 -4.59
N ILE A 564 -35.06 31.49 -5.56
CA ILE A 564 -35.23 31.90 -6.96
C ILE A 564 -36.43 31.17 -7.58
N ILE A 565 -36.58 29.86 -7.38
CA ILE A 565 -37.71 29.07 -7.88
C ILE A 565 -39.04 29.58 -7.31
N ASP A 566 -39.11 29.79 -5.99
CA ASP A 566 -40.28 30.33 -5.31
C ASP A 566 -40.63 31.74 -5.82
N LEU A 567 -39.64 32.63 -5.95
CA LEU A 567 -39.84 33.98 -6.46
C LEU A 567 -40.31 33.99 -7.92
N VAL A 568 -39.86 33.05 -8.76
CA VAL A 568 -40.35 32.89 -10.14
C VAL A 568 -41.80 32.40 -10.15
N ALA A 569 -42.16 31.43 -9.32
CA ALA A 569 -43.53 30.95 -9.18
C ALA A 569 -44.48 32.04 -8.68
N VAL A 570 -44.06 32.83 -7.68
CA VAL A 570 -44.79 33.99 -7.15
C VAL A 570 -44.96 35.07 -8.22
N ARG A 571 -43.91 35.40 -8.99
CA ARG A 571 -43.98 36.38 -10.09
C ARG A 571 -44.93 35.93 -11.21
N ALA A 572 -44.92 34.66 -11.59
CA ALA A 572 -45.86 34.11 -12.57
C ALA A 572 -47.32 34.08 -12.06
N LEU A 573 -47.52 33.84 -10.75
CA LEU A 573 -48.83 33.95 -10.11
C LEU A 573 -49.34 35.39 -10.07
N PHE A 574 -48.47 36.38 -9.82
CA PHE A 574 -48.81 37.79 -9.93
C PHE A 574 -49.17 38.16 -11.38
N GLU A 575 -48.35 37.78 -12.37
CA GLU A 575 -48.64 37.99 -13.80
C GLU A 575 -50.06 37.51 -14.15
N ALA A 576 -50.37 36.23 -13.89
CA ALA A 576 -51.66 35.63 -14.20
C ALA A 576 -52.83 36.29 -13.46
N ARG A 577 -52.62 36.77 -12.22
CA ARG A 577 -53.64 37.51 -11.46
C ARG A 577 -53.85 38.93 -12.00
N ILE A 578 -52.78 39.61 -12.44
CA ILE A 578 -52.85 40.95 -13.02
C ILE A 578 -53.54 40.89 -14.39
N GLU A 579 -53.17 39.94 -15.26
CA GLU A 579 -53.87 39.70 -16.53
C GLU A 579 -55.38 39.47 -16.30
N LEU A 580 -55.76 38.59 -15.36
CA LEU A 580 -57.16 38.30 -15.04
C LEU A 580 -57.93 39.50 -14.46
N ARG A 581 -57.29 40.42 -13.72
CA ARG A 581 -57.96 41.64 -13.23
C ARG A 581 -58.11 42.69 -14.32
N LEU A 582 -57.17 42.76 -15.27
CA LEU A 582 -57.30 43.61 -16.45
C LEU A 582 -58.38 43.12 -17.42
N GLU A 583 -58.51 41.80 -17.61
CA GLU A 583 -59.61 41.16 -18.36
C GLU A 583 -61.01 41.45 -17.76
N ARG A 584 -61.06 41.82 -16.48
CA ARG A 584 -62.29 42.11 -15.71
C ARG A 584 -62.51 43.60 -15.44
N GLU A 585 -61.68 44.47 -16.03
CA GLU A 585 -61.71 45.92 -15.82
C GLU A 585 -61.55 46.37 -14.35
N GLU A 586 -61.03 45.50 -13.48
CA GLU A 586 -60.80 45.76 -12.05
C GLU A 586 -59.47 46.52 -11.84
N PHE A 587 -59.33 47.68 -12.48
CA PHE A 587 -58.06 48.40 -12.64
C PHE A 587 -57.35 48.72 -11.32
N ASP A 588 -58.05 49.15 -10.29
CA ASP A 588 -57.43 49.48 -8.99
C ASP A 588 -56.91 48.23 -8.26
N LYS A 589 -57.56 47.07 -8.46
CA LYS A 589 -57.09 45.78 -7.93
C LYS A 589 -55.89 45.26 -8.72
N ALA A 590 -55.80 45.56 -10.03
CA ALA A 590 -54.61 45.30 -10.83
C ALA A 590 -53.42 46.21 -10.43
N GLN A 591 -53.69 47.49 -10.16
CA GLN A 591 -52.72 48.47 -9.65
C GLN A 591 -52.11 48.02 -8.31
N ALA A 592 -52.95 47.62 -7.33
CA ALA A 592 -52.47 47.11 -6.04
C ALA A 592 -51.63 45.83 -6.17
N LEU A 593 -51.97 44.94 -7.10
CA LEU A 593 -51.16 43.74 -7.40
C LEU A 593 -49.82 44.07 -8.09
N MET A 594 -49.76 45.12 -8.92
CA MET A 594 -48.50 45.61 -9.48
C MET A 594 -47.58 46.19 -8.42
N GLU A 595 -48.11 46.89 -7.42
CA GLU A 595 -47.33 47.45 -6.31
C GLU A 595 -46.81 46.32 -5.39
N ALA A 596 -47.63 45.30 -5.12
CA ALA A 596 -47.19 44.08 -4.42
C ALA A 596 -46.11 43.28 -5.20
N LEU A 597 -46.16 43.30 -6.55
CA LEU A 597 -45.15 42.70 -7.43
C LEU A 597 -43.84 43.52 -7.46
N ARG A 598 -43.92 44.85 -7.44
CA ARG A 598 -42.76 45.76 -7.37
C ARG A 598 -41.99 45.63 -6.06
N ASN A 599 -42.68 45.36 -4.96
CA ASN A 599 -42.08 45.18 -3.63
C ASN A 599 -41.43 43.78 -3.44
N GLN A 600 -41.45 42.91 -4.45
CA GLN A 600 -40.71 41.65 -4.42
C GLN A 600 -39.20 41.88 -4.61
N PRO A 601 -38.33 41.01 -4.05
CA PRO A 601 -36.87 41.16 -4.17
C PRO A 601 -36.40 41.36 -5.62
N SER A 602 -35.53 42.35 -5.83
CA SER A 602 -34.94 42.65 -7.13
C SER A 602 -33.74 41.77 -7.43
N ASN A 603 -33.39 41.66 -8.72
CA ASN A 603 -32.17 41.00 -9.17
C ASN A 603 -30.93 41.59 -8.48
N GLU A 604 -30.82 42.93 -8.49
CA GLU A 604 -29.71 43.68 -7.92
C GLU A 604 -29.58 43.47 -6.41
N GLN A 605 -30.70 43.42 -5.66
CA GLN A 605 -30.68 43.18 -4.21
C GLN A 605 -30.11 41.79 -3.89
N LEU A 606 -30.60 40.75 -4.58
CA LEU A 606 -30.16 39.37 -4.40
C LEU A 606 -28.71 39.16 -4.87
N ALA A 607 -28.33 39.73 -6.02
CA ALA A 607 -26.97 39.69 -6.55
C ALA A 607 -25.94 40.36 -5.62
N ASN A 608 -26.34 41.45 -4.94
CA ASN A 608 -25.50 42.14 -3.95
C ASN A 608 -25.34 41.33 -2.65
N ASP A 609 -26.38 40.67 -2.13
CA ASP A 609 -26.22 39.77 -0.97
C ASP A 609 -25.34 38.56 -1.32
N MET A 610 -25.59 37.92 -2.46
CA MET A 610 -24.73 36.85 -2.98
C MET A 610 -23.28 37.31 -3.14
N GLY A 611 -23.04 38.56 -3.57
CA GLY A 611 -21.70 39.17 -3.64
C GLY A 611 -21.01 39.23 -2.27
N LYS A 612 -21.70 39.80 -1.26
CA LYS A 612 -21.19 39.86 0.12
C LYS A 612 -20.89 38.47 0.68
N ARG A 613 -21.78 37.50 0.44
CA ARG A 613 -21.64 36.11 0.92
C ARG A 613 -20.51 35.35 0.21
N GLN A 614 -20.31 35.54 -1.09
CA GLN A 614 -19.16 34.98 -1.80
C GLN A 614 -17.84 35.51 -1.25
N THR A 615 -17.73 36.83 -1.02
CA THR A 615 -16.52 37.41 -0.40
C THR A 615 -16.26 36.86 1.00
N TYR A 616 -17.30 36.69 1.82
CA TYR A 616 -17.20 36.05 3.14
C TYR A 616 -16.62 34.63 3.06
N PHE A 617 -17.20 33.75 2.22
CA PHE A 617 -16.68 32.39 2.05
C PHE A 617 -15.27 32.36 1.46
N ASN A 618 -14.95 33.25 0.52
CA ASN A 618 -13.62 33.33 -0.09
C ASN A 618 -12.52 33.80 0.86
N ASN A 619 -12.86 34.63 1.86
CA ASN A 619 -11.95 35.03 2.93
C ASN A 619 -11.66 33.86 3.89
N LEU A 620 -12.67 33.05 4.22
CA LEU A 620 -12.48 31.82 5.01
C LEU A 620 -11.66 30.77 4.23
N LEU A 621 -11.87 30.66 2.91
CA LEU A 621 -11.17 29.74 2.00
C LEU A 621 -9.81 30.28 1.48
N ALA A 622 -9.23 31.31 2.12
CA ALA A 622 -8.00 31.94 1.66
C ALA A 622 -6.79 30.98 1.58
N ARG A 623 -6.77 29.91 2.38
CA ARG A 623 -5.71 28.88 2.39
C ARG A 623 -5.94 27.74 1.37
N SER A 624 -7.08 27.71 0.69
CA SER A 624 -7.61 26.51 0.03
C SER A 624 -8.14 26.83 -1.38
N ALA A 625 -7.23 27.16 -2.30
CA ALA A 625 -7.53 27.59 -3.67
C ALA A 625 -8.51 26.67 -4.42
N ASN A 626 -8.36 25.34 -4.28
CA ASN A 626 -9.24 24.36 -4.93
C ASN A 626 -10.70 24.40 -4.43
N GLN A 627 -10.92 24.72 -3.14
CA GLN A 627 -12.26 24.90 -2.59
C GLN A 627 -12.84 26.26 -2.99
N ARG A 628 -12.02 27.31 -2.95
CA ARG A 628 -12.39 28.65 -3.41
C ARG A 628 -12.88 28.64 -4.86
N ALA A 629 -12.13 28.02 -5.78
CA ALA A 629 -12.53 27.90 -7.19
C ALA A 629 -13.89 27.18 -7.37
N LYS A 630 -14.18 26.14 -6.57
CA LYS A 630 -15.50 25.48 -6.55
C LYS A 630 -16.60 26.41 -6.04
N VAL A 631 -16.36 27.19 -4.98
CA VAL A 631 -17.32 28.18 -4.47
C VAL A 631 -17.59 29.27 -5.50
N ASP A 632 -16.55 29.84 -6.10
CA ASP A 632 -16.65 30.84 -7.16
C ASP A 632 -17.48 30.32 -8.35
N GLN A 633 -17.29 29.06 -8.76
CA GLN A 633 -18.09 28.42 -9.80
C GLN A 633 -19.58 28.28 -9.41
N MET A 634 -19.89 27.80 -8.20
CA MET A 634 -21.28 27.62 -7.73
C MET A 634 -22.03 28.96 -7.62
N PHE A 635 -21.35 30.03 -7.16
CA PHE A 635 -21.89 31.38 -7.16
C PHE A 635 -22.09 31.92 -8.59
N GLY A 636 -21.20 31.61 -9.52
CA GLY A 636 -21.32 31.96 -10.94
C GLY A 636 -22.58 31.40 -11.58
N VAL A 637 -22.77 30.08 -11.54
CA VAL A 637 -23.97 29.39 -12.09
C VAL A 637 -25.26 29.94 -11.48
N THR A 638 -25.25 30.25 -10.18
CA THR A 638 -26.46 30.75 -9.50
C THR A 638 -26.79 32.19 -9.89
N ARG A 639 -25.80 33.02 -10.23
CA ARG A 639 -26.04 34.36 -10.84
C ARG A 639 -26.60 34.26 -12.26
N GLU A 640 -26.21 33.24 -13.03
CA GLU A 640 -26.73 33.01 -14.39
C GLU A 640 -28.23 32.66 -14.34
N LEU A 641 -28.64 31.76 -13.44
CA LEU A 641 -30.05 31.45 -13.15
C LEU A 641 -30.83 32.70 -12.72
N LEU A 642 -30.29 33.47 -11.77
CA LEU A 642 -30.89 34.71 -11.28
C LEU A 642 -31.08 35.75 -12.40
N THR A 643 -30.09 35.92 -13.27
CA THR A 643 -30.14 36.83 -14.43
C THR A 643 -31.16 36.39 -15.47
N THR A 644 -31.24 35.08 -15.73
CA THR A 644 -32.16 34.48 -16.70
C THR A 644 -33.62 34.63 -16.25
N HIS A 645 -33.93 34.22 -15.02
CA HIS A 645 -35.31 34.09 -14.54
C HIS A 645 -35.85 35.33 -13.82
N ILE A 646 -34.99 36.12 -13.16
CA ILE A 646 -35.38 37.33 -12.42
C ILE A 646 -34.94 38.56 -13.22
N ASN A 647 -35.40 38.63 -14.48
CA ASN A 647 -35.14 39.80 -15.33
C ASN A 647 -36.18 40.91 -15.10
N GLY A 648 -35.78 42.16 -15.32
CA GLY A 648 -36.65 43.34 -15.21
C GLY A 648 -37.60 43.55 -16.40
N LYS A 649 -37.76 42.59 -17.31
CA LYS A 649 -38.65 42.73 -18.47
C LYS A 649 -40.11 42.53 -18.09
N LEU A 650 -40.43 41.44 -17.38
CA LEU A 650 -41.80 41.08 -16.97
C LEU A 650 -42.55 42.24 -16.28
N VAL A 651 -41.88 42.95 -15.36
CA VAL A 651 -42.48 44.08 -14.63
C VAL A 651 -42.78 45.26 -15.56
N ARG A 652 -41.88 45.59 -16.50
CA ARG A 652 -42.07 46.66 -17.49
C ARG A 652 -43.18 46.32 -18.50
N ASP A 653 -43.23 45.07 -18.96
CA ASP A 653 -44.26 44.59 -19.90
C ASP A 653 -45.65 44.61 -19.25
N LEU A 654 -45.76 44.20 -17.98
CA LEU A 654 -47.01 44.28 -17.20
C LEU A 654 -47.40 45.72 -16.87
N GLU A 655 -46.46 46.58 -16.51
CA GLU A 655 -46.72 48.01 -16.26
C GLU A 655 -47.24 48.70 -17.52
N ALA A 656 -46.65 48.44 -18.68
CA ALA A 656 -47.15 48.92 -19.97
C ALA A 656 -48.59 48.44 -20.26
N LYS A 657 -48.90 47.16 -20.00
CA LYS A 657 -50.27 46.61 -20.10
C LYS A 657 -51.25 47.37 -19.19
N VAL A 658 -50.92 47.57 -17.90
CA VAL A 658 -51.78 48.25 -16.92
C VAL A 658 -52.02 49.72 -17.28
N ILE A 659 -50.97 50.46 -17.66
CA ILE A 659 -51.09 51.86 -18.09
C ILE A 659 -51.92 51.98 -19.37
N ALA A 660 -51.73 51.09 -20.35
CA ALA A 660 -52.50 51.07 -21.58
C ALA A 660 -53.98 50.74 -21.33
N ALA A 661 -54.27 49.76 -20.48
CA ALA A 661 -55.63 49.39 -20.10
C ALA A 661 -56.36 50.54 -19.38
N ARG A 662 -55.71 51.19 -18.41
CA ARG A 662 -56.27 52.34 -17.68
C ARG A 662 -56.58 53.53 -18.62
N LYS A 663 -55.70 53.82 -19.59
CA LYS A 663 -55.95 54.82 -20.66
C LYS A 663 -57.04 54.43 -21.67
N LYS A 664 -57.42 53.16 -21.73
CA LYS A 664 -58.50 52.65 -22.58
C LYS A 664 -59.84 52.71 -21.86
N GLY A 665 -59.89 52.30 -20.58
CA GLY A 665 -61.06 52.47 -19.71
C GLY A 665 -61.43 53.95 -19.53
N SER A 666 -60.46 54.84 -19.37
CA SER A 666 -60.69 56.30 -19.32
C SER A 666 -61.08 56.94 -20.67
N LYS A 667 -61.41 56.13 -21.69
CA LYS A 667 -61.87 56.56 -23.02
C LYS A 667 -63.18 55.90 -23.44
N ALA A 668 -63.83 55.13 -22.57
CA ALA A 668 -65.24 54.77 -22.78
C ALA A 668 -66.11 56.05 -22.68
N PRO A 669 -67.12 56.23 -23.55
CA PRO A 669 -68.08 57.32 -23.43
C PRO A 669 -68.98 57.14 -22.19
N LYS A 670 -69.65 58.23 -21.79
CA LYS A 670 -70.81 58.20 -20.91
C LYS A 670 -72.05 57.70 -21.65
#